data_AF-A0A970GSQ0-F1
#
_entry.id   AF-A0A970GSQ0-F1
#
_cell.length_a   1.000
_cell.length_b   1.000
_cell.length_c   1.000
_cell.angle_alpha   90.00
_cell.angle_beta   90.00
_cell.angle_gamma   90.00
#
_symmetry.space_group_name_H-M   'P 1'
#
loop_
_entity.id
_entity.type
_entity.pdbx_description
1 polymer ?
#
loop_
_entity_poly.entity_id
_entity_poly.type
_entity_poly.pdbx_seq_one_letter_code
_entity_poly.pdbx_strand_id
1 'polypeptide(L)'
;MPPTSLIPALVWRPALPPLALAAVMLLLAAMVFIQARQLAQRFGRRRTAPIVAVRGLAVLLLLTAILDPAIMRQAAAGPRRRLLVLVDRSASMQVRDAEGATREARADAILEKLRERLGDVADLAVWSFTDRVWKESSPPDEADSGTDLGGALLTAADEAGAVDALVLLTDGGDEPPEPPRMPRAPIFAGVIGSDPATWRDTAVGTFEGPPTVERRTTFELTARLHARGHQAPEFHTTLSNRSVRLWHRQPDGSESLVETRQADLSDGEATLRLPVRCEDEGLHLFRLDLESGGDELSPLNNRRTLRIEARGESLDVLYFSRRLGADLKRLRQALGTDPALAFTALYRTGGERYVVQAPDEADTALLERGLPTAPDALKRYDCLLLGAFPAELWQADEMRAVLDYVSGGGGLIWLGGEEAFEGGGYEASALAPLIPWRMHGSESTLVREEAPISIPAASAADPAVAGLAAILEEARRDGGDGQIVLSAFNLVRDLAPAARVLMEANRPRGRTPVLIAQPYGRGRVYAFASNTSWQWAGGTPAAADFYRRLWQQLARAAAGDNDGGRHLRVVWEGNRLRPAGRTSARVQVVDAPGAQLSASLTDARGRQSLPLAPEPGVPGIWRVEMSFRTRGENHFRIEALRDGAPLETYERTLLVAPPGDEGAHLEPQHAALERLATREGGRAYAETEAGQMAEDLRRALQRGTRTELVSLVSYRHGFALAIIATLAAGWLLRRRLSLA
;
A
#
# COMPACT_ATOMS: atom_id res chain seq x y z
N MET A 1 -14.19 42.84 23.41
CA MET A 1 -13.51 44.09 23.80
C MET A 1 -12.90 44.69 22.54
N PRO A 2 -13.16 45.97 22.22
CA PRO A 2 -12.48 46.59 21.09
C PRO A 2 -10.97 46.57 21.38
N PRO A 3 -10.11 46.39 20.37
CA PRO A 3 -8.68 46.50 20.59
C PRO A 3 -8.42 47.89 21.15
N THR A 4 -7.74 47.93 22.29
CA THR A 4 -7.15 49.12 22.89
C THR A 4 -6.57 49.97 21.76
N SER A 5 -7.08 51.20 21.66
CA SER A 5 -6.58 52.23 20.76
C SER A 5 -5.11 52.49 21.09
N LEU A 6 -4.22 51.73 20.45
CA LEU A 6 -2.82 52.05 20.36
C LEU A 6 -2.78 53.44 19.73
N ILE A 7 -2.49 54.45 20.56
CA ILE A 7 -2.22 55.80 20.09
C ILE A 7 -1.16 55.62 18.99
N PRO A 8 -1.44 55.99 17.73
CA PRO A 8 -0.50 55.80 16.65
C PRO A 8 0.81 56.50 17.05
N ALA A 9 1.88 55.71 17.22
CA ALA A 9 3.17 56.26 17.59
C ALA A 9 3.61 57.23 16.50
N LEU A 10 3.66 58.52 16.85
CA LEU A 10 4.12 59.56 15.96
C LEU A 10 5.64 59.46 15.87
N VAL A 11 6.15 59.14 14.70
CA VAL A 11 7.59 59.04 14.43
C VAL A 11 8.01 60.23 13.59
N TRP A 12 9.00 60.98 14.06
CA TRP A 12 9.56 62.13 13.34
C TRP A 12 10.67 61.67 12.41
N ARG A 13 10.60 62.03 11.12
CA ARG A 13 11.60 61.67 10.10
C ARG A 13 12.25 62.93 9.53
N PRO A 14 13.01 63.68 10.34
CA PRO A 14 13.59 64.93 9.86
C PRO A 14 14.48 64.67 8.64
N ALA A 15 14.24 65.41 7.56
CA ALA A 15 15.05 65.31 6.34
C ALA A 15 16.50 65.80 6.53
N LEU A 16 16.77 66.48 7.64
CA LEU A 16 18.05 67.07 8.00
C LEU A 16 18.56 66.49 9.33
N PRO A 17 19.90 66.36 9.50
CA PRO A 17 20.47 65.99 10.78
C PRO A 17 20.13 67.03 11.86
N PRO A 18 20.07 66.65 13.15
CA PRO A 18 19.55 67.52 14.23
C PRO A 18 20.22 68.90 14.31
N LEU A 19 21.53 68.96 14.06
CA LEU A 19 22.30 70.20 14.07
C LEU A 19 21.92 71.12 12.89
N ALA A 20 21.74 70.57 11.68
CA ALA A 20 21.32 71.34 10.52
C ALA A 20 19.86 71.82 10.66
N LEU A 21 18.99 70.98 11.22
CA LEU A 21 17.62 71.36 11.54
C LEU A 21 17.57 72.51 12.56
N ALA A 22 18.37 72.43 13.63
CA ALA A 22 18.49 73.50 14.62
C ALA A 22 19.00 74.81 13.99
N ALA A 23 19.99 74.74 13.10
CA ALA A 23 20.49 75.89 12.37
C ALA A 23 19.42 76.50 11.45
N VAL A 24 18.66 75.68 10.72
CA VAL A 24 17.55 76.14 9.86
C VAL A 24 16.44 76.79 10.68
N MET A 25 16.06 76.21 11.83
CA MET A 25 15.08 76.80 12.74
C MET A 25 15.54 78.16 13.27
N LEU A 26 16.81 78.27 13.68
CA LEU A 26 17.41 79.53 14.15
C LEU A 26 17.46 80.59 13.05
N LEU A 27 17.85 80.21 11.81
CA LEU A 27 17.88 81.11 10.66
C LEU A 27 16.48 81.63 10.30
N LEU A 28 15.47 80.74 10.25
CA LEU A 28 14.09 81.12 9.97
C LEU A 28 13.52 82.02 11.07
N ALA A 29 13.78 81.70 12.34
CA ALA A 29 13.37 82.53 13.48
C ALA A 29 14.04 83.92 13.44
N ALA A 30 15.35 83.98 13.17
CA ALA A 30 16.09 85.23 13.01
C ALA A 30 15.55 86.06 11.84
N MET A 31 15.26 85.43 10.70
CA MET A 31 14.67 86.10 9.54
C MET A 31 13.30 86.71 9.86
N VAL A 32 12.40 85.94 10.50
CA VAL A 32 11.08 86.43 10.93
C VAL A 32 11.23 87.58 11.94
N PHE A 33 12.16 87.46 12.89
CA PHE A 33 12.42 88.50 13.89
C PHE A 33 12.97 89.80 13.28
N ILE A 34 13.96 89.71 12.40
CA ILE A 34 14.54 90.87 11.70
C ILE A 34 13.47 91.57 10.86
N GLN A 35 12.68 90.81 10.09
CA GLN A 35 11.60 91.39 9.29
C GLN A 35 10.49 91.99 10.15
N ALA A 36 10.11 91.33 11.26
CA ALA A 36 9.13 91.87 12.21
C ALA A 36 9.60 93.21 12.78
N ARG A 37 10.89 93.32 13.12
CA ARG A 37 11.48 94.57 13.62
C ARG A 37 11.50 95.67 12.57
N GLN A 38 11.93 95.35 11.34
CA GLN A 38 11.97 96.31 10.22
C GLN A 38 10.58 96.83 9.83
N LEU A 39 9.59 95.93 9.74
CA LEU A 39 8.20 96.30 9.43
C LEU A 39 7.53 97.08 10.56
N ALA A 40 7.78 96.70 11.82
CA ALA A 40 7.25 97.42 12.98
C ALA A 40 7.82 98.83 13.10
N GLN A 41 9.08 99.04 12.71
CA GLN A 41 9.72 100.37 12.67
C GLN A 41 9.13 101.26 11.56
N ARG A 42 8.76 100.68 10.40
CA ARG A 42 8.24 101.46 9.26
C ARG A 42 6.73 101.73 9.31
N PHE A 43 5.93 100.81 9.83
CA PHE A 43 4.46 100.86 9.71
C PHE A 43 3.71 100.72 11.04
N GLY A 44 4.43 100.62 12.15
CA GLY A 44 3.88 100.45 13.50
C GLY A 44 3.48 99.01 13.82
N ARG A 45 3.46 98.68 15.12
CA ARG A 45 3.22 97.30 15.61
C ARG A 45 1.86 96.74 15.23
N ARG A 46 0.80 97.57 15.21
CA ARG A 46 -0.58 97.14 14.95
C ARG A 46 -0.81 96.67 13.50
N ARG A 47 -0.17 97.31 12.52
CA ARG A 47 -0.29 96.91 11.10
C ARG A 47 0.67 95.77 10.73
N THR A 48 1.73 95.59 11.52
CA THR A 48 2.76 94.56 11.29
C THR A 48 2.37 93.20 11.85
N ALA A 49 1.66 93.16 12.99
CA ALA A 49 1.27 91.94 13.68
C ALA A 49 0.61 90.87 12.78
N PRO A 50 -0.40 91.18 11.93
CA PRO A 50 -1.05 90.15 11.14
C PRO A 50 -0.17 89.61 9.99
N ILE A 51 0.76 90.43 9.47
CA ILE A 51 1.73 89.98 8.44
C ILE A 51 2.76 89.03 9.05
N VAL A 52 3.24 89.35 10.25
CA VAL A 52 4.19 88.50 10.99
C VAL A 52 3.51 87.19 11.41
N ALA A 53 2.24 87.23 11.81
CA ALA A 53 1.47 86.03 12.16
C ALA A 53 1.32 85.06 10.97
N VAL A 54 0.95 85.56 9.78
CA VAL A 54 0.83 84.72 8.57
C VAL A 54 2.18 84.15 8.14
N ARG A 55 3.27 84.92 8.29
CA ARG A 55 4.64 84.41 8.02
C ARG A 55 5.11 83.40 9.06
N GLY A 56 4.81 83.61 10.33
CA GLY A 56 5.08 82.66 11.40
C GLY A 56 4.36 81.33 11.14
N LEU A 57 3.11 81.39 10.69
CA LEU A 57 2.35 80.21 10.28
C LEU A 57 2.97 79.51 9.06
N ALA A 58 3.44 80.26 8.05
CA ALA A 58 4.11 79.68 6.90
C ALA A 58 5.43 78.98 7.28
N VAL A 59 6.23 79.58 8.17
CA VAL A 59 7.46 78.97 8.70
C VAL A 59 7.14 77.73 9.53
N LEU A 60 6.10 77.77 10.37
CA LEU A 60 5.66 76.61 11.14
C LEU A 60 5.26 75.44 10.23
N LEU A 61 4.48 75.70 9.17
CA LEU A 61 4.11 74.69 8.19
C LEU A 61 5.34 74.14 7.46
N LEU A 62 6.30 74.99 7.09
CA LEU A 62 7.54 74.56 6.45
C LEU A 62 8.40 73.69 7.39
N LEU A 63 8.51 74.06 8.66
CA LEU A 63 9.23 73.27 9.66
C LEU A 63 8.57 71.91 9.89
N THR A 64 7.24 71.86 9.96
CA THR A 64 6.49 70.59 10.01
C THR A 64 6.71 69.75 8.75
N ALA A 65 6.87 70.37 7.58
CA ALA A 65 7.22 69.65 6.35
C ALA A 65 8.62 69.01 6.43
N ILE A 66 9.60 69.75 6.94
CA ILE A 66 10.99 69.29 7.08
C ILE A 66 11.12 68.18 8.13
N LEU A 67 10.35 68.29 9.21
CA LEU A 67 10.28 67.31 10.30
C LEU A 67 9.59 66.00 9.89
N ASP A 68 8.82 66.02 8.79
CA ASP A 68 8.08 64.91 8.19
C ASP A 68 7.45 63.95 9.22
N PRO A 69 6.47 64.42 10.01
CA PRO A 69 5.80 63.57 10.98
C PRO A 69 5.10 62.42 10.26
N ALA A 70 5.43 61.18 10.65
CA ALA A 70 4.90 59.97 10.05
C ALA A 70 4.12 59.15 11.08
N ILE A 71 3.05 58.51 10.62
CA ILE A 71 2.28 57.55 11.41
C ILE A 71 2.71 56.13 10.99
N MET A 72 2.98 55.28 11.98
CA MET A 72 3.20 53.85 11.73
C MET A 72 1.87 53.20 11.36
N ARG A 73 1.76 52.70 10.12
CA ARG A 73 0.62 51.91 9.68
C ARG A 73 1.11 50.48 9.41
N GLN A 74 0.43 49.51 10.02
CA GLN A 74 0.63 48.11 9.66
C GLN A 74 -0.14 47.86 8.37
N ALA A 75 0.57 47.59 7.28
CA ALA A 75 -0.03 47.19 6.01
C ALA A 75 0.38 45.75 5.71
N ALA A 76 -0.57 44.93 5.27
CA ALA A 76 -0.26 43.64 4.69
C ALA A 76 0.41 43.88 3.33
N ALA A 77 1.72 43.65 3.23
CA ALA A 77 2.46 43.83 1.99
C ALA A 77 3.21 42.54 1.64
N GLY A 78 2.61 41.76 0.75
CA GLY A 78 3.19 40.59 0.09
C GLY A 78 2.29 40.17 -1.08
N PRO A 79 2.80 39.42 -2.07
CA PRO A 79 1.92 38.79 -3.06
C PRO A 79 0.83 37.99 -2.35
N ARG A 80 -0.39 37.94 -2.92
CA ARG A 80 -1.48 37.12 -2.38
C ARG A 80 -0.95 35.70 -2.15
N ARG A 81 -1.10 35.22 -0.92
CA ARG A 81 -0.70 33.87 -0.52
C ARG A 81 -1.55 32.87 -1.30
N ARG A 82 -0.98 31.73 -1.68
CA ARG A 82 -1.73 30.73 -2.47
C ARG A 82 -2.16 29.59 -1.55
N LEU A 83 -3.46 29.38 -1.46
CA LEU A 83 -4.05 28.33 -0.65
C LEU A 83 -4.75 27.33 -1.57
N LEU A 84 -4.43 26.05 -1.42
CA LEU A 84 -5.11 24.97 -2.15
C LEU A 84 -6.21 24.41 -1.27
N VAL A 85 -7.44 24.37 -1.76
CA VAL A 85 -8.56 23.66 -1.12
C VAL A 85 -8.85 22.40 -1.93
N LEU A 86 -8.76 21.24 -1.28
CA LEU A 86 -9.22 19.97 -1.81
C LEU A 86 -10.59 19.66 -1.21
N VAL A 87 -11.60 19.55 -2.06
CA VAL A 87 -12.98 19.22 -1.66
C VAL A 87 -13.31 17.81 -2.09
N ASP A 88 -13.68 16.99 -1.12
CA ASP A 88 -14.16 15.64 -1.37
C ASP A 88 -15.56 15.67 -1.99
N ARG A 89 -15.75 14.92 -3.07
CA ARG A 89 -17.00 14.81 -3.83
C ARG A 89 -17.42 13.35 -4.01
N SER A 90 -16.90 12.46 -3.19
CA SER A 90 -17.21 11.04 -3.23
C SER A 90 -18.67 10.73 -2.87
N ALA A 91 -19.06 9.46 -3.03
CA ALA A 91 -20.40 9.00 -2.69
C ALA A 91 -20.73 9.22 -1.21
N SER A 92 -19.77 9.06 -0.29
CA SER A 92 -19.98 9.30 1.14
C SER A 92 -20.36 10.76 1.43
N MET A 93 -19.92 11.70 0.58
CA MET A 93 -20.29 13.11 0.68
C MET A 93 -21.76 13.39 0.30
N GLN A 94 -22.44 12.47 -0.38
CA GLN A 94 -23.87 12.60 -0.68
C GLN A 94 -24.78 12.20 0.50
N VAL A 95 -24.22 11.64 1.57
CA VAL A 95 -24.97 11.18 2.75
C VAL A 95 -25.61 12.35 3.50
N ARG A 96 -26.84 12.12 3.99
CA ARG A 96 -27.65 13.09 4.75
C ARG A 96 -27.69 12.71 6.23
N ASP A 97 -26.57 12.88 6.90
CA ASP A 97 -26.39 12.52 8.32
C ASP A 97 -26.79 13.61 9.32
N ALA A 98 -27.21 14.79 8.84
CA ALA A 98 -27.78 15.87 9.64
C ALA A 98 -28.98 16.47 8.89
N GLU A 99 -29.94 17.06 9.61
CA GLU A 99 -31.19 17.54 9.02
C GLU A 99 -30.96 18.52 7.84
N GLY A 100 -31.52 18.18 6.68
CA GLY A 100 -31.74 19.09 5.55
C GLY A 100 -30.66 19.12 4.46
N ALA A 101 -29.41 18.75 4.72
CA ALA A 101 -28.31 18.92 3.75
C ALA A 101 -27.35 17.72 3.69
N THR A 102 -26.83 17.43 2.49
CA THR A 102 -25.76 16.45 2.27
C THR A 102 -24.44 16.96 2.87
N ARG A 103 -23.52 16.06 3.20
CA ARG A 103 -22.15 16.43 3.64
C ARG A 103 -21.48 17.36 2.61
N GLU A 104 -21.69 17.09 1.33
CA GLU A 104 -21.22 17.91 0.22
C GLU A 104 -21.70 19.37 0.30
N ALA A 105 -23.01 19.59 0.46
CA ALA A 105 -23.57 20.94 0.58
C ALA A 105 -23.02 21.69 1.81
N ARG A 106 -22.68 20.96 2.87
CA ARG A 106 -22.05 21.52 4.07
C ARG A 106 -20.57 21.84 3.84
N ALA A 107 -19.85 21.02 3.07
CA ALA A 107 -18.50 21.33 2.58
C ALA A 107 -18.48 22.65 1.80
N ASP A 108 -19.45 22.84 0.91
CA ASP A 108 -19.59 24.07 0.13
C ASP A 108 -19.88 25.29 1.02
N ALA A 109 -20.70 25.13 2.06
CA ALA A 109 -20.94 26.19 3.04
C ALA A 109 -19.66 26.58 3.83
N ILE A 110 -18.77 25.62 4.13
CA ILE A 110 -17.45 25.90 4.72
C ILE A 110 -16.56 26.61 3.70
N LEU A 111 -16.55 26.16 2.45
CA LEU A 111 -15.76 26.76 1.38
C LEU A 111 -16.13 28.22 1.15
N GLU A 112 -17.42 28.55 1.11
CA GLU A 112 -17.90 29.93 0.98
C GLU A 112 -17.48 30.79 2.17
N LYS A 113 -17.60 30.27 3.41
CA LYS A 113 -17.09 30.99 4.61
C LYS A 113 -15.59 31.26 4.53
N LEU A 114 -14.80 30.33 3.98
CA LEU A 114 -13.37 30.52 3.77
C LEU A 114 -13.09 31.57 2.70
N ARG A 115 -13.82 31.55 1.58
CA ARG A 115 -13.72 32.57 0.52
C ARG A 115 -14.02 33.97 1.05
N GLU A 116 -15.10 34.11 1.83
CA GLU A 116 -15.50 35.38 2.46
C GLU A 116 -14.45 35.93 3.43
N ARG A 117 -13.86 35.06 4.27
CA ARG A 117 -12.93 35.48 5.34
C ARG A 117 -11.46 35.60 4.93
N LEU A 118 -11.05 34.91 3.86
CA LEU A 118 -9.66 34.83 3.42
C LEU A 118 -9.40 35.46 2.05
N GLY A 119 -10.42 35.82 1.26
CA GLY A 119 -10.25 36.37 -0.09
C GLY A 119 -9.51 37.71 -0.15
N ASP A 120 -9.36 38.42 0.97
CA ASP A 120 -8.51 39.61 1.10
C ASP A 120 -7.03 39.27 1.34
N VAL A 121 -6.71 38.09 1.89
CA VAL A 121 -5.35 37.68 2.29
C VAL A 121 -4.73 36.65 1.34
N ALA A 122 -5.55 35.77 0.75
CA ALA A 122 -5.10 34.65 -0.07
C ALA A 122 -5.93 34.47 -1.35
N ASP A 123 -5.31 33.85 -2.34
CA ASP A 123 -5.95 33.31 -3.53
C ASP A 123 -6.25 31.82 -3.31
N LEU A 124 -7.53 31.45 -3.40
CA LEU A 124 -8.02 30.10 -3.11
C LEU A 124 -8.14 29.32 -4.42
N ALA A 125 -7.21 28.40 -4.66
CA ALA A 125 -7.32 27.42 -5.72
C ALA A 125 -8.16 26.23 -5.21
N VAL A 126 -9.32 25.99 -5.80
CA VAL A 126 -10.23 24.91 -5.37
C VAL A 126 -10.15 23.77 -6.36
N TRP A 127 -9.73 22.61 -5.87
CA TRP A 127 -9.77 21.34 -6.59
C TRP A 127 -10.78 20.42 -5.90
N SER A 128 -11.38 19.53 -6.67
CA SER A 128 -12.24 18.48 -6.16
C SER A 128 -11.62 17.12 -6.40
N PHE A 129 -12.00 16.13 -5.60
CA PHE A 129 -11.56 14.76 -5.84
C PHE A 129 -12.65 13.74 -5.55
N THR A 130 -12.58 12.65 -6.29
CA THR A 130 -13.32 11.40 -6.08
C THR A 130 -12.31 10.25 -6.16
N ASP A 131 -12.39 9.38 -7.17
CA ASP A 131 -11.38 8.37 -7.51
C ASP A 131 -10.09 9.00 -8.06
N ARG A 132 -10.19 10.27 -8.50
CA ARG A 132 -9.10 11.10 -9.04
C ARG A 132 -9.32 12.57 -8.72
N VAL A 133 -8.33 13.40 -9.05
CA VAL A 133 -8.38 14.86 -8.82
C VAL A 133 -8.83 15.61 -10.06
N TRP A 134 -9.67 16.61 -9.84
CA TRP A 134 -10.16 17.58 -10.82
C TRP A 134 -9.74 18.99 -10.39
N LYS A 135 -9.25 19.80 -11.33
CA LYS A 135 -8.74 21.16 -11.04
C LYS A 135 -9.84 22.22 -11.01
N GLU A 136 -11.07 21.78 -10.87
CA GLU A 136 -12.27 22.58 -10.68
C GLU A 136 -12.96 22.23 -9.35
N SER A 137 -13.91 23.07 -8.91
CA SER A 137 -14.66 22.88 -7.66
C SER A 137 -15.64 21.71 -7.69
N SER A 138 -16.01 21.25 -8.88
CA SER A 138 -16.96 20.16 -9.11
C SER A 138 -16.44 19.25 -10.22
N PRO A 139 -16.48 17.92 -10.04
CA PRO A 139 -16.13 16.98 -11.08
C PRO A 139 -17.18 16.97 -12.20
N PRO A 140 -16.87 16.42 -13.39
CA PRO A 140 -17.85 16.16 -14.43
C PRO A 140 -18.95 15.19 -13.95
N ASP A 141 -20.16 15.28 -14.52
CA ASP A 141 -21.30 14.43 -14.16
C ASP A 141 -21.04 12.91 -14.32
N GLU A 142 -20.08 12.52 -15.18
CA GLU A 142 -19.68 11.13 -15.43
C GLU A 142 -18.54 10.64 -14.51
N ALA A 143 -18.14 11.43 -13.50
CA ALA A 143 -17.06 11.04 -12.61
C ALA A 143 -17.44 9.85 -11.71
N ASP A 144 -16.48 8.96 -11.50
CA ASP A 144 -16.63 7.83 -10.59
C ASP A 144 -16.76 8.35 -9.15
N SER A 145 -17.58 7.68 -8.34
CA SER A 145 -18.01 8.15 -7.02
C SER A 145 -17.16 7.62 -5.87
N GLY A 146 -16.03 6.96 -6.14
CA GLY A 146 -15.09 6.49 -5.12
C GLY A 146 -14.31 7.63 -4.43
N THR A 147 -13.63 7.33 -3.33
CA THR A 147 -12.73 8.25 -2.58
C THR A 147 -11.29 7.75 -2.66
N ASP A 148 -10.38 8.49 -3.31
CA ASP A 148 -8.94 8.25 -3.27
C ASP A 148 -8.17 9.42 -2.65
N LEU A 149 -8.28 9.55 -1.33
CA LEU A 149 -7.61 10.61 -0.58
C LEU A 149 -6.07 10.53 -0.71
N GLY A 150 -5.50 9.32 -0.77
CA GLY A 150 -4.06 9.12 -0.96
C GLY A 150 -3.58 9.59 -2.32
N GLY A 151 -4.29 9.20 -3.39
CA GLY A 151 -4.06 9.68 -4.75
C GLY A 151 -4.25 11.19 -4.88
N ALA A 152 -5.22 11.77 -4.17
CA ALA A 152 -5.48 13.21 -4.17
C ALA A 152 -4.33 14.01 -3.54
N LEU A 153 -3.83 13.58 -2.38
CA LEU A 153 -2.69 14.21 -1.71
C LEU A 153 -1.40 14.06 -2.51
N LEU A 154 -1.18 12.92 -3.15
CA LEU A 154 -0.03 12.72 -4.03
C LEU A 154 -0.10 13.64 -5.26
N THR A 155 -1.27 13.75 -5.89
CA THR A 155 -1.48 14.66 -7.03
C THR A 155 -1.28 16.12 -6.62
N ALA A 156 -1.75 16.51 -5.43
CA ALA A 156 -1.49 17.83 -4.87
C ALA A 156 0.01 18.07 -4.61
N ALA A 157 0.73 17.08 -4.09
CA ALA A 157 2.17 17.18 -3.87
C ALA A 157 2.98 17.34 -5.18
N ASP A 158 2.49 16.76 -6.27
CA ASP A 158 3.15 16.74 -7.57
C ASP A 158 2.80 17.98 -8.41
N GLU A 159 1.54 18.41 -8.41
CA GLU A 159 1.02 19.35 -9.40
C GLU A 159 0.59 20.71 -8.82
N ALA A 160 0.37 20.85 -7.51
CA ALA A 160 -0.12 22.11 -6.94
C ALA A 160 0.93 23.23 -7.01
N GLY A 161 2.21 22.88 -7.08
CA GLY A 161 3.33 23.82 -6.99
C GLY A 161 3.52 24.34 -5.56
N ALA A 162 4.14 25.51 -5.42
CA ALA A 162 4.31 26.15 -4.11
C ALA A 162 2.98 26.72 -3.62
N VAL A 163 2.49 26.20 -2.49
CA VAL A 163 1.30 26.68 -1.77
C VAL A 163 1.68 26.93 -0.31
N ASP A 164 1.06 27.95 0.31
CA ASP A 164 1.37 28.35 1.69
C ASP A 164 0.63 27.48 2.72
N ALA A 165 -0.51 26.91 2.34
CA ALA A 165 -1.30 25.96 3.13
C ALA A 165 -2.21 25.13 2.21
N LEU A 166 -2.57 23.94 2.67
CA LEU A 166 -3.57 23.07 2.04
C LEU A 166 -4.75 22.90 2.99
N VAL A 167 -5.96 23.13 2.49
CA VAL A 167 -7.21 22.87 3.21
C VAL A 167 -7.85 21.63 2.60
N LEU A 168 -8.22 20.68 3.43
CA LEU A 168 -8.86 19.43 3.03
C LEU A 168 -10.26 19.39 3.64
N LEU A 169 -11.31 19.36 2.81
CA LEU A 169 -12.70 19.23 3.25
C LEU A 169 -13.21 17.83 2.87
N THR A 170 -13.34 16.95 3.86
CA THR A 170 -13.65 15.52 3.67
C THR A 170 -14.24 14.95 4.96
N ASP A 171 -14.96 13.82 4.87
CA ASP A 171 -15.33 13.01 6.02
C ASP A 171 -14.20 12.04 6.44
N GLY A 172 -13.15 11.89 5.62
CA GLY A 172 -11.93 11.14 5.93
C GLY A 172 -11.78 9.82 5.17
N GLY A 173 -12.74 9.44 4.32
CA GLY A 173 -12.69 8.22 3.52
C GLY A 173 -12.56 6.93 4.34
N ASP A 174 -12.28 5.79 3.69
CA ASP A 174 -12.23 4.47 4.33
C ASP A 174 -10.89 4.11 5.02
N GLU A 175 -9.77 4.76 4.67
CA GLU A 175 -8.47 4.49 5.32
C GLU A 175 -7.54 5.73 5.31
N PRO A 176 -6.74 5.97 6.38
CA PRO A 176 -5.79 7.07 6.42
C PRO A 176 -4.77 7.02 5.26
N PRO A 177 -4.55 8.13 4.55
CA PRO A 177 -3.64 8.17 3.43
C PRO A 177 -2.18 8.17 3.92
N GLU A 178 -1.40 7.17 3.49
CA GLU A 178 0.07 7.18 3.58
C GLU A 178 0.67 7.23 2.17
N PRO A 179 0.51 8.34 1.42
CA PRO A 179 1.12 8.47 0.12
C PRO A 179 2.65 8.53 0.27
N PRO A 180 3.42 8.09 -0.74
CA PRO A 180 4.88 8.09 -0.68
C PRO A 180 5.47 9.50 -0.54
N ARG A 181 4.69 10.53 -0.86
CA ARG A 181 5.08 11.93 -0.77
C ARG A 181 3.89 12.77 -0.32
N MET A 182 4.14 13.67 0.62
CA MET A 182 3.18 14.66 1.11
C MET A 182 3.41 16.03 0.45
N PRO A 183 2.36 16.85 0.32
CA PRO A 183 2.48 18.26 -0.05
C PRO A 183 3.39 19.01 0.93
N ARG A 184 4.26 19.88 0.44
CA ARG A 184 5.20 20.68 1.28
C ARG A 184 4.53 21.91 1.91
N ALA A 185 3.36 21.72 2.51
CA ALA A 185 2.58 22.78 3.12
C ALA A 185 1.76 22.25 4.30
N PRO A 186 1.47 23.07 5.33
CA PRO A 186 0.63 22.65 6.45
C PRO A 186 -0.79 22.31 5.98
N ILE A 187 -1.31 21.19 6.50
CA ILE A 187 -2.63 20.68 6.14
C ILE A 187 -3.66 21.03 7.22
N PHE A 188 -4.71 21.74 6.84
CA PHE A 188 -5.86 22.07 7.67
C PHE A 188 -7.04 21.22 7.22
N ALA A 189 -7.52 20.31 8.06
CA ALA A 189 -8.61 19.41 7.70
C ALA A 189 -9.94 19.89 8.30
N GLY A 190 -10.94 20.15 7.47
CA GLY A 190 -12.33 20.33 7.87
C GLY A 190 -13.04 18.98 7.80
N VAL A 191 -13.29 18.38 8.96
CA VAL A 191 -13.93 17.06 9.07
C VAL A 191 -15.44 17.22 9.02
N ILE A 192 -16.06 16.59 8.03
CA ILE A 192 -17.49 16.72 7.77
C ILE A 192 -18.22 15.45 8.21
N GLY A 193 -19.29 15.65 8.99
CA GLY A 193 -20.22 14.59 9.36
C GLY A 193 -20.70 14.71 10.80
N SER A 194 -21.79 14.02 11.11
CA SER A 194 -22.43 14.05 12.43
C SER A 194 -21.99 12.88 13.31
N ASP A 195 -22.42 12.91 14.58
CA ASP A 195 -22.17 11.84 15.54
C ASP A 195 -22.93 10.56 15.12
N PRO A 196 -22.25 9.41 14.93
CA PRO A 196 -22.90 8.15 14.58
C PRO A 196 -23.94 7.64 15.57
N ALA A 197 -23.93 8.12 16.82
CA ALA A 197 -24.87 7.70 17.85
C ALA A 197 -26.34 8.00 17.52
N THR A 198 -26.60 8.98 16.65
CA THR A 198 -27.97 9.38 16.27
C THR A 198 -28.46 8.73 14.97
N TRP A 199 -27.64 7.89 14.33
CA TRP A 199 -27.94 7.33 13.02
C TRP A 199 -28.89 6.13 13.10
N ARG A 200 -29.82 6.07 12.14
CA ARG A 200 -30.60 4.88 11.81
C ARG A 200 -30.01 4.32 10.54
N ASP A 201 -29.37 3.16 10.63
CA ASP A 201 -28.54 2.69 9.52
C ASP A 201 -28.36 1.18 9.58
N THR A 202 -28.36 0.52 8.43
CA THR A 202 -27.94 -0.88 8.31
C THR A 202 -26.65 -0.93 7.51
N ALA A 203 -25.81 -1.91 7.81
CA ALA A 203 -24.54 -2.05 7.13
C ALA A 203 -24.11 -3.51 7.06
N VAL A 204 -23.35 -3.85 6.02
CA VAL A 204 -22.49 -5.03 6.02
C VAL A 204 -21.20 -4.64 6.73
N GLY A 205 -21.06 -5.05 7.99
CA GLY A 205 -19.89 -4.75 8.82
C GLY A 205 -18.64 -5.46 8.34
N THR A 206 -18.64 -6.80 8.40
CA THR A 206 -17.53 -7.62 7.87
C THR A 206 -18.04 -8.59 6.80
N PHE A 207 -17.22 -8.83 5.79
CA PHE A 207 -17.45 -9.87 4.78
C PHE A 207 -16.12 -10.53 4.47
N GLU A 208 -15.94 -11.74 4.99
CA GLU A 208 -14.65 -12.41 5.09
C GLU A 208 -14.71 -13.82 4.49
N GLY A 209 -13.56 -14.26 3.99
CA GLY A 209 -13.34 -15.60 3.47
C GLY A 209 -11.85 -15.84 3.24
N PRO A 210 -11.47 -17.08 2.88
CA PRO A 210 -10.09 -17.41 2.57
C PRO A 210 -9.56 -16.55 1.40
N PRO A 211 -8.35 -15.98 1.48
CA PRO A 211 -7.80 -15.14 0.41
C PRO A 211 -7.44 -15.93 -0.85
N THR A 212 -7.24 -17.25 -0.69
CA THR A 212 -6.90 -18.18 -1.76
C THR A 212 -7.61 -19.50 -1.52
N VAL A 213 -8.15 -20.11 -2.57
CA VAL A 213 -8.88 -21.37 -2.52
C VAL A 213 -8.46 -22.28 -3.67
N GLU A 214 -8.68 -23.57 -3.52
CA GLU A 214 -8.55 -24.52 -4.60
C GLU A 214 -9.80 -24.48 -5.49
N ARG A 215 -9.57 -24.56 -6.80
CA ARG A 215 -10.64 -24.72 -7.78
C ARG A 215 -11.48 -25.95 -7.42
N ARG A 216 -12.80 -25.83 -7.57
CA ARG A 216 -13.82 -26.87 -7.28
C ARG A 216 -13.95 -27.29 -5.82
N THR A 217 -13.27 -26.60 -4.90
CA THR A 217 -13.46 -26.82 -3.46
C THR A 217 -14.55 -25.89 -2.92
N THR A 218 -15.45 -26.44 -2.10
CA THR A 218 -16.47 -25.65 -1.40
C THR A 218 -15.85 -25.02 -0.15
N PHE A 219 -16.07 -23.73 0.04
CA PHE A 219 -15.61 -22.98 1.21
C PHE A 219 -16.71 -22.02 1.69
N GLU A 220 -16.57 -21.51 2.91
CA GLU A 220 -17.59 -20.68 3.55
C GLU A 220 -17.17 -19.21 3.59
N LEU A 221 -18.05 -18.33 3.11
CA LEU A 221 -17.95 -16.88 3.32
C LEU A 221 -18.76 -16.50 4.55
N THR A 222 -18.19 -15.68 5.43
CA THR A 222 -18.86 -15.17 6.62
C THR A 222 -19.13 -13.69 6.47
N ALA A 223 -20.40 -13.29 6.60
CA ALA A 223 -20.80 -11.90 6.65
C ALA A 223 -21.39 -11.55 8.02
N ARG A 224 -20.98 -10.43 8.60
CA ARG A 224 -21.64 -9.81 9.75
C ARG A 224 -22.34 -8.54 9.32
N LEU A 225 -23.63 -8.48 9.61
CA LEU A 225 -24.51 -7.36 9.33
C LEU A 225 -24.80 -6.66 10.66
N HIS A 226 -24.93 -5.34 10.63
CA HIS A 226 -25.21 -4.54 11.82
C HIS A 226 -26.30 -3.51 11.51
N ALA A 227 -27.11 -3.17 12.51
CA ALA A 227 -28.15 -2.16 12.46
C ALA A 227 -28.03 -1.20 13.66
N ARG A 228 -27.73 0.06 13.36
CA ARG A 228 -27.70 1.16 14.34
C ARG A 228 -29.06 1.83 14.44
N GLY A 229 -29.43 2.24 15.65
CA GLY A 229 -30.75 2.80 15.90
C GLY A 229 -31.89 1.77 15.83
N HIS A 230 -31.59 0.46 15.89
CA HIS A 230 -32.58 -0.63 15.81
C HIS A 230 -33.69 -0.56 16.86
N GLN A 231 -33.47 0.15 17.98
CA GLN A 231 -34.47 0.33 19.04
C GLN A 231 -35.61 1.29 18.65
N ALA A 232 -35.45 2.09 17.59
CA ALA A 232 -36.50 2.99 17.13
C ALA A 232 -37.66 2.18 16.52
N PRO A 233 -38.92 2.33 17.00
CA PRO A 233 -40.03 1.42 16.62
C PRO A 233 -40.28 1.30 15.12
N GLU A 234 -40.28 2.43 14.39
CA GLU A 234 -40.50 2.47 12.94
C GLU A 234 -39.38 1.72 12.20
N PHE A 235 -38.12 1.99 12.57
CA PHE A 235 -36.95 1.35 11.97
C PHE A 235 -36.88 -0.14 12.30
N HIS A 236 -37.15 -0.53 13.56
CA HIS A 236 -37.14 -1.92 14.04
C HIS A 236 -38.01 -2.84 13.17
N THR A 237 -39.21 -2.39 12.80
CA THR A 237 -40.12 -3.23 11.98
C THR A 237 -39.53 -3.58 10.62
N THR A 238 -38.68 -2.71 10.07
CA THR A 238 -38.00 -2.94 8.80
C THR A 238 -36.84 -3.93 8.89
N LEU A 239 -36.34 -4.25 10.08
CA LEU A 239 -35.13 -5.06 10.28
C LEU A 239 -35.38 -6.58 10.33
N SER A 240 -36.63 -6.99 10.54
CA SER A 240 -36.98 -8.40 10.84
C SER A 240 -36.82 -9.38 9.67
N ASN A 241 -36.78 -8.88 8.43
CA ASN A 241 -36.70 -9.73 7.24
C ASN A 241 -36.04 -8.99 6.06
N ARG A 242 -34.73 -8.76 6.18
CA ARG A 242 -33.92 -8.08 5.15
C ARG A 242 -33.34 -9.07 4.16
N SER A 243 -33.57 -8.82 2.87
CA SER A 243 -32.98 -9.64 1.81
C SER A 243 -31.48 -9.33 1.66
N VAL A 244 -30.67 -10.38 1.61
CA VAL A 244 -29.22 -10.31 1.36
C VAL A 244 -28.90 -11.15 0.13
N ARG A 245 -28.33 -10.51 -0.88
CA ARG A 245 -27.99 -11.11 -2.17
C ARG A 245 -26.49 -11.28 -2.30
N LEU A 246 -26.04 -12.48 -2.64
CA LEU A 246 -24.65 -12.77 -2.95
C LEU A 246 -24.48 -12.89 -4.47
N TRP A 247 -23.67 -12.01 -5.04
CA TRP A 247 -23.26 -12.06 -6.43
C TRP A 247 -21.85 -12.61 -6.55
N HIS A 248 -21.57 -13.28 -7.66
CA HIS A 248 -20.26 -13.81 -8.01
C HIS A 248 -19.88 -13.35 -9.41
N ARG A 249 -18.79 -12.59 -9.49
CA ARG A 249 -18.12 -12.26 -10.74
C ARG A 249 -16.97 -13.22 -10.96
N GLN A 250 -17.05 -13.97 -12.05
CA GLN A 250 -16.07 -14.95 -12.47
C GLN A 250 -14.87 -14.28 -13.16
N PRO A 251 -13.74 -14.99 -13.34
CA PRO A 251 -12.54 -14.44 -13.99
C PRO A 251 -12.77 -14.02 -15.45
N ASP A 252 -13.78 -14.58 -16.12
CA ASP A 252 -14.21 -14.20 -17.48
C ASP A 252 -14.99 -12.87 -17.53
N GLY A 253 -15.24 -12.26 -16.37
CA GLY A 253 -16.00 -11.03 -16.21
C GLY A 253 -17.53 -11.22 -16.10
N SER A 254 -18.04 -12.45 -16.24
CA SER A 254 -19.47 -12.74 -16.07
C SER A 254 -19.87 -12.58 -14.59
N GLU A 255 -20.98 -11.89 -14.33
CA GLU A 255 -21.54 -11.72 -12.99
C GLU A 255 -22.90 -12.44 -12.89
N SER A 256 -23.09 -13.21 -11.83
CA SER A 256 -24.32 -13.96 -11.58
C SER A 256 -24.74 -13.89 -10.11
N LEU A 257 -26.04 -14.01 -9.85
CA LEU A 257 -26.57 -14.12 -8.48
C LEU A 257 -26.40 -15.57 -8.00
N VAL A 258 -25.63 -15.76 -6.93
CA VAL A 258 -25.36 -17.08 -6.35
C VAL A 258 -26.49 -17.50 -5.40
N GLU A 259 -26.82 -16.64 -4.45
CA GLU A 259 -27.77 -16.95 -3.38
C GLU A 259 -28.49 -15.69 -2.90
N THR A 260 -29.73 -15.84 -2.45
CA THR A 260 -30.47 -14.83 -1.69
C THR A 260 -30.85 -15.42 -0.33
N ARG A 261 -30.51 -14.73 0.76
CA ARG A 261 -30.91 -15.10 2.14
C ARG A 261 -31.70 -13.99 2.80
N GLN A 262 -32.49 -14.36 3.80
CA GLN A 262 -33.13 -13.40 4.70
C GLN A 262 -32.29 -13.27 5.97
N ALA A 263 -32.13 -12.05 6.46
CA ALA A 263 -31.48 -11.74 7.72
C ALA A 263 -32.44 -10.98 8.64
N ASP A 264 -32.45 -11.36 9.91
CA ASP A 264 -33.15 -10.63 10.97
C ASP A 264 -32.12 -9.78 11.73
N LEU A 265 -32.26 -8.45 11.61
CA LEU A 265 -31.40 -7.44 12.23
C LEU A 265 -32.08 -6.75 13.42
N SER A 266 -33.21 -7.27 13.91
CA SER A 266 -34.01 -6.66 14.99
C SER A 266 -33.21 -6.52 16.29
N ASP A 267 -32.32 -7.48 16.58
CA ASP A 267 -31.40 -7.46 17.73
C ASP A 267 -30.14 -6.59 17.49
N GLY A 268 -30.07 -5.89 16.35
CA GLY A 268 -28.98 -5.00 15.98
C GLY A 268 -27.82 -5.66 15.22
N GLU A 269 -27.73 -7.00 15.17
CA GLU A 269 -26.69 -7.71 14.43
C GLU A 269 -27.21 -9.03 13.85
N ALA A 270 -26.65 -9.47 12.72
CA ALA A 270 -26.91 -10.78 12.13
C ALA A 270 -25.63 -11.36 11.52
N THR A 271 -25.44 -12.67 11.61
CA THR A 271 -24.31 -13.35 10.95
C THR A 271 -24.82 -14.33 9.91
N LEU A 272 -24.30 -14.23 8.69
CA LEU A 272 -24.59 -15.13 7.58
C LEU A 272 -23.36 -15.95 7.22
N ARG A 273 -23.59 -17.23 6.95
CA ARG A 273 -22.59 -18.19 6.47
C ARG A 273 -23.03 -18.72 5.11
N LEU A 274 -22.25 -18.41 4.08
CA LEU A 274 -22.60 -18.59 2.68
C LEU A 274 -21.59 -19.57 2.05
N PRO A 275 -21.94 -20.85 1.88
CA PRO A 275 -21.06 -21.81 1.21
C PRO A 275 -21.02 -21.52 -0.29
N VAL A 276 -19.82 -21.40 -0.85
CA VAL A 276 -19.58 -21.10 -2.26
C VAL A 276 -18.47 -21.99 -2.83
N ARG A 277 -18.35 -22.02 -4.15
CA ARG A 277 -17.34 -22.77 -4.88
C ARG A 277 -16.89 -22.01 -6.12
N CYS A 278 -15.60 -22.08 -6.44
CA CYS A 278 -15.00 -21.47 -7.63
C CYS A 278 -14.74 -22.55 -8.69
N GLU A 279 -15.36 -22.47 -9.86
CA GLU A 279 -15.20 -23.49 -10.92
C GLU A 279 -13.97 -23.27 -11.79
N ASP A 280 -13.54 -22.03 -11.96
CA ASP A 280 -12.40 -21.62 -12.78
C ASP A 280 -11.20 -21.18 -11.94
N GLU A 281 -10.03 -21.10 -12.57
CA GLU A 281 -8.84 -20.52 -11.95
C GLU A 281 -8.82 -19.00 -12.16
N GLY A 282 -8.22 -18.28 -11.22
CA GLY A 282 -8.03 -16.84 -11.31
C GLY A 282 -8.77 -16.06 -10.22
N LEU A 283 -8.98 -14.77 -10.47
CA LEU A 283 -9.57 -13.85 -9.50
C LEU A 283 -11.10 -13.91 -9.55
N HIS A 284 -11.72 -14.33 -8.45
CA HIS A 284 -13.16 -14.27 -8.25
C HIS A 284 -13.52 -13.11 -7.33
N LEU A 285 -14.59 -12.38 -7.67
CA LEU A 285 -15.16 -11.35 -6.81
C LEU A 285 -16.53 -11.79 -6.32
N PHE A 286 -16.70 -11.82 -5.00
CA PHE A 286 -18.00 -12.04 -4.38
C PHE A 286 -18.52 -10.70 -3.87
N ARG A 287 -19.72 -10.28 -4.27
CA ARG A 287 -20.36 -9.05 -3.80
C ARG A 287 -21.60 -9.40 -2.99
N LEU A 288 -21.61 -8.99 -1.72
CA LEU A 288 -22.77 -9.07 -0.85
C LEU A 288 -23.55 -7.74 -0.91
N ASP A 289 -24.84 -7.81 -1.22
CA ASP A 289 -25.76 -6.67 -1.25
C ASP A 289 -26.89 -6.88 -0.23
N LEU A 290 -26.94 -6.06 0.82
CA LEU A 290 -28.04 -5.95 1.77
C LEU A 290 -29.13 -5.01 1.22
N GLU A 291 -30.39 -5.40 1.37
CA GLU A 291 -31.54 -4.59 0.92
C GLU A 291 -31.73 -3.33 1.76
N SER A 292 -31.76 -2.19 1.07
CA SER A 292 -31.92 -0.84 1.62
C SER A 292 -33.28 -0.61 2.30
N GLY A 293 -33.27 0.07 3.45
CA GLY A 293 -34.47 0.52 4.17
C GLY A 293 -34.94 1.92 3.80
N GLY A 294 -36.25 2.16 3.80
CA GLY A 294 -36.80 3.50 3.57
C GLY A 294 -36.33 4.56 4.58
N ASP A 295 -35.95 4.14 5.79
CA ASP A 295 -35.52 5.02 6.90
C ASP A 295 -34.02 4.87 7.25
N GLU A 296 -33.22 4.23 6.39
CA GLU A 296 -31.77 4.10 6.62
C GLU A 296 -31.00 5.36 6.19
N LEU A 297 -29.83 5.58 6.79
CA LEU A 297 -28.99 6.74 6.52
C LEU A 297 -28.42 6.71 5.10
N SER A 298 -27.89 5.57 4.66
CA SER A 298 -27.32 5.42 3.33
C SER A 298 -27.24 3.95 2.91
N PRO A 299 -27.45 3.63 1.61
CA PRO A 299 -27.23 2.29 1.10
C PRO A 299 -25.74 1.98 0.80
N LEU A 300 -24.80 2.91 1.00
CA LEU A 300 -23.41 2.73 0.57
C LEU A 300 -22.69 1.61 1.33
N ASN A 301 -22.94 1.50 2.63
CA ASN A 301 -22.39 0.45 3.48
C ASN A 301 -23.21 -0.85 3.47
N ASN A 302 -24.30 -0.91 2.69
CA ASN A 302 -25.07 -2.14 2.46
C ASN A 302 -24.39 -3.08 1.44
N ARG A 303 -23.24 -2.71 0.88
CA ARG A 303 -22.49 -3.49 -0.11
C ARG A 303 -21.07 -3.80 0.34
N ARG A 304 -20.64 -5.06 0.18
CA ARG A 304 -19.23 -5.47 0.36
C ARG A 304 -18.76 -6.45 -0.70
N THR A 305 -17.56 -6.20 -1.21
CA THR A 305 -16.90 -7.04 -2.21
C THR A 305 -15.69 -7.74 -1.60
N LEU A 306 -15.70 -9.07 -1.62
CA LEU A 306 -14.61 -9.93 -1.21
C LEU A 306 -13.90 -10.49 -2.45
N ARG A 307 -12.56 -10.54 -2.37
CA ARG A 307 -11.69 -11.00 -3.47
C ARG A 307 -11.05 -12.33 -3.07
N ILE A 308 -11.17 -13.32 -3.94
CA ILE A 308 -10.64 -14.67 -3.70
C ILE A 308 -9.90 -15.14 -4.95
N GLU A 309 -8.63 -15.49 -4.79
CA GLU A 309 -7.83 -16.10 -5.85
C GLU A 309 -8.05 -17.61 -5.83
N ALA A 310 -8.74 -18.15 -6.83
CA ALA A 310 -8.84 -19.59 -7.04
C ALA A 310 -7.59 -20.05 -7.79
N ARG A 311 -6.87 -21.02 -7.23
CA ARG A 311 -5.72 -21.64 -7.86
C ARG A 311 -6.10 -23.02 -8.40
N GLY A 312 -5.26 -23.53 -9.29
CA GLY A 312 -5.36 -24.92 -9.74
C GLY A 312 -5.40 -25.90 -8.56
N GLU A 313 -5.85 -27.12 -8.84
CA GLU A 313 -5.98 -28.21 -7.88
C GLU A 313 -4.69 -28.36 -7.04
N SER A 314 -4.84 -28.64 -5.74
CA SER A 314 -3.68 -28.93 -4.89
C SER A 314 -2.89 -30.10 -5.47
N LEU A 315 -1.55 -30.02 -5.37
CA LEU A 315 -0.70 -31.07 -5.88
C LEU A 315 -0.87 -32.30 -4.99
N ASP A 316 -1.33 -33.38 -5.58
CA ASP A 316 -1.59 -34.64 -4.89
C ASP A 316 -0.27 -35.42 -4.72
N VAL A 317 0.21 -35.48 -3.48
CA VAL A 317 1.46 -36.16 -3.10
C VAL A 317 1.13 -37.46 -2.38
N LEU A 318 1.45 -38.60 -3.01
CA LEU A 318 1.31 -39.92 -2.39
C LEU A 318 2.63 -40.37 -1.77
N TYR A 319 2.68 -40.47 -0.45
CA TYR A 319 3.74 -41.17 0.27
C TYR A 319 3.47 -42.66 0.35
N PHE A 320 4.43 -43.48 -0.09
CA PHE A 320 4.35 -44.94 0.02
C PHE A 320 5.57 -45.50 0.76
N SER A 321 5.32 -46.26 1.83
CA SER A 321 6.38 -47.00 2.51
C SER A 321 5.88 -48.29 3.18
N ARG A 322 6.65 -49.37 3.05
CA ARG A 322 6.40 -50.63 3.78
C ARG A 322 7.15 -50.73 5.11
N ARG A 323 7.99 -49.73 5.43
CA ARG A 323 8.69 -49.57 6.72
C ARG A 323 8.29 -48.22 7.33
N LEU A 324 7.73 -48.28 8.54
CA LEU A 324 7.43 -47.08 9.31
C LEU A 324 8.72 -46.47 9.85
N GLY A 325 9.11 -45.33 9.31
CA GLY A 325 10.22 -44.52 9.82
C GLY A 325 9.75 -43.28 10.60
N ALA A 326 10.70 -42.63 11.27
CA ALA A 326 10.45 -41.38 12.00
C ALA A 326 10.16 -40.18 11.09
N ASP A 327 10.39 -40.33 9.77
CA ASP A 327 10.19 -39.35 8.71
C ASP A 327 8.71 -39.05 8.43
N LEU A 328 7.83 -40.06 8.42
CA LEU A 328 6.42 -39.90 8.04
C LEU A 328 5.72 -38.79 8.83
N LYS A 329 5.85 -38.80 10.17
CA LYS A 329 5.21 -37.79 11.03
C LYS A 329 5.68 -36.38 10.67
N ARG A 330 6.98 -36.21 10.38
CA ARG A 330 7.59 -34.92 10.07
C ARG A 330 7.28 -34.46 8.66
N LEU A 331 7.27 -35.37 7.67
CA LEU A 331 6.85 -35.09 6.30
C LEU A 331 5.40 -34.63 6.26
N ARG A 332 4.48 -35.35 6.93
CA ARG A 332 3.08 -34.96 7.02
C ARG A 332 2.91 -33.57 7.63
N GLN A 333 3.66 -33.26 8.70
CA GLN A 333 3.61 -31.94 9.32
C GLN A 333 4.16 -30.84 8.40
N ALA A 334 5.25 -31.09 7.68
CA ALA A 334 5.85 -30.12 6.77
C ALA A 334 4.95 -29.85 5.55
N LEU A 335 4.51 -30.91 4.86
CA LEU A 335 3.70 -30.79 3.65
C LEU A 335 2.30 -30.27 3.97
N GLY A 336 1.67 -30.73 5.06
CA GLY A 336 0.34 -30.28 5.47
C GLY A 336 0.26 -28.83 5.96
N THR A 337 1.38 -28.11 6.07
CA THR A 337 1.35 -26.64 6.32
C THR A 337 1.19 -25.82 5.04
N ASP A 338 1.30 -26.44 3.87
CA ASP A 338 1.13 -25.79 2.58
C ASP A 338 -0.23 -26.17 1.98
N PRO A 339 -1.19 -25.24 1.87
CA PRO A 339 -2.52 -25.55 1.35
C PRO A 339 -2.52 -25.94 -0.13
N ALA A 340 -1.43 -25.72 -0.88
CA ALA A 340 -1.38 -26.18 -2.27
C ALA A 340 -0.88 -27.63 -2.42
N LEU A 341 -0.67 -28.36 -1.32
CA LEU A 341 -0.20 -29.75 -1.33
C LEU A 341 -1.20 -30.65 -0.58
N ALA A 342 -1.83 -31.58 -1.30
CA ALA A 342 -2.65 -32.63 -0.70
C ALA A 342 -1.74 -33.84 -0.41
N PHE A 343 -1.48 -34.13 0.87
CA PHE A 343 -0.60 -35.23 1.26
C PHE A 343 -1.38 -36.47 1.68
N THR A 344 -1.26 -37.54 0.90
CA THR A 344 -1.82 -38.87 1.20
C THR A 344 -0.70 -39.82 1.59
N ALA A 345 -0.80 -40.45 2.76
CA ALA A 345 0.17 -41.45 3.22
C ALA A 345 -0.40 -42.86 3.21
N LEU A 346 0.29 -43.76 2.52
CA LEU A 346 0.04 -45.19 2.47
C LEU A 346 1.21 -45.95 3.10
N TYR A 347 0.97 -46.59 4.24
CA TYR A 347 2.01 -47.34 4.93
C TYR A 347 1.50 -48.57 5.68
N ARG A 348 2.41 -49.47 6.03
CA ARG A 348 2.10 -50.74 6.72
C ARG A 348 2.38 -50.65 8.22
N THR A 349 1.39 -50.92 9.07
CA THR A 349 1.55 -50.95 10.55
C THR A 349 1.85 -52.34 11.11
N GLY A 350 1.47 -53.42 10.39
CA GLY A 350 1.76 -54.81 10.74
C GLY A 350 0.96 -55.82 9.89
N GLY A 351 1.56 -56.94 9.50
CA GLY A 351 0.95 -57.92 8.59
C GLY A 351 0.78 -57.41 7.16
N GLU A 352 -0.27 -57.84 6.46
CA GLU A 352 -0.62 -57.40 5.09
C GLU A 352 -1.57 -56.18 5.05
N ARG A 353 -1.84 -55.54 6.20
CA ARG A 353 -2.81 -54.44 6.29
C ARG A 353 -2.15 -53.08 6.06
N TYR A 354 -2.68 -52.33 5.08
CA TYR A 354 -2.32 -50.94 4.84
C TYR A 354 -3.13 -49.99 5.72
N VAL A 355 -2.48 -48.90 6.11
CA VAL A 355 -3.11 -47.73 6.71
C VAL A 355 -3.01 -46.61 5.70
N VAL A 356 -4.15 -46.02 5.38
CA VAL A 356 -4.27 -44.84 4.54
C VAL A 356 -4.57 -43.64 5.44
N GLN A 357 -3.81 -42.57 5.27
CA GLN A 357 -4.12 -41.26 5.83
C GLN A 357 -4.21 -40.28 4.67
N ALA A 358 -5.43 -40.05 4.19
CA ALA A 358 -5.71 -39.16 3.07
C ALA A 358 -6.60 -37.98 3.52
N PRO A 359 -6.51 -36.83 2.84
CA PRO A 359 -7.48 -35.74 3.02
C PRO A 359 -8.88 -36.10 2.49
N ASP A 360 -8.96 -36.95 1.46
CA ASP A 360 -10.19 -37.42 0.80
C ASP A 360 -10.55 -38.86 1.22
N GLU A 361 -11.81 -39.10 1.53
CA GLU A 361 -12.34 -40.43 1.82
C GLU A 361 -12.31 -41.35 0.59
N ALA A 362 -12.41 -40.81 -0.64
CA ALA A 362 -12.38 -41.61 -1.88
C ALA A 362 -11.03 -42.31 -2.11
N ASP A 363 -9.92 -41.64 -1.77
CA ASP A 363 -8.57 -42.19 -1.83
C ASP A 363 -8.37 -43.36 -0.85
N THR A 364 -9.10 -43.36 0.25
CA THR A 364 -9.00 -44.40 1.28
C THR A 364 -9.42 -45.76 0.71
N ALA A 365 -10.53 -45.83 -0.02
CA ALA A 365 -11.03 -47.07 -0.60
C ALA A 365 -10.11 -47.64 -1.70
N LEU A 366 -9.44 -46.77 -2.47
CA LEU A 366 -8.52 -47.17 -3.54
C LEU A 366 -7.23 -47.79 -2.97
N LEU A 367 -6.69 -47.19 -1.91
CA LEU A 367 -5.36 -47.50 -1.36
C LEU A 367 -5.37 -48.58 -0.26
N GLU A 368 -6.54 -48.98 0.24
CA GLU A 368 -6.70 -50.05 1.24
C GLU A 368 -6.06 -51.39 0.83
N ARG A 369 -5.94 -51.64 -0.48
CA ARG A 369 -5.36 -52.87 -1.05
C ARG A 369 -3.86 -52.79 -1.34
N GLY A 370 -3.23 -51.64 -1.09
CA GLY A 370 -1.83 -51.37 -1.42
C GLY A 370 -1.66 -50.36 -2.55
N LEU A 371 -0.45 -50.30 -3.12
CA LEU A 371 -0.15 -49.32 -4.16
C LEU A 371 -0.95 -49.64 -5.45
N PRO A 372 -1.65 -48.68 -6.07
CA PRO A 372 -2.43 -48.94 -7.27
C PRO A 372 -1.56 -49.42 -8.43
N THR A 373 -1.92 -50.57 -9.01
CA THR A 373 -1.20 -51.18 -10.16
C THR A 373 -1.98 -51.11 -11.47
N ALA A 374 -3.23 -50.65 -11.44
CA ALA A 374 -4.02 -50.47 -12.64
C ALA A 374 -3.37 -49.38 -13.54
N PRO A 375 -3.42 -49.53 -14.88
CA PRO A 375 -2.92 -48.51 -15.78
C PRO A 375 -3.49 -47.15 -15.43
N ASP A 376 -2.64 -46.12 -15.44
CA ASP A 376 -3.00 -44.74 -15.17
C ASP A 376 -3.51 -44.42 -13.76
N ALA A 377 -3.67 -45.41 -12.86
CA ALA A 377 -4.17 -45.16 -11.51
C ALA A 377 -3.23 -44.23 -10.70
N LEU A 378 -1.92 -44.34 -10.91
CA LEU A 378 -0.94 -43.46 -10.27
C LEU A 378 -0.94 -42.04 -10.86
N LYS A 379 -1.52 -41.80 -12.05
CA LYS A 379 -1.64 -40.44 -12.64
C LYS A 379 -2.57 -39.53 -11.84
N ARG A 380 -3.35 -40.07 -10.90
CA ARG A 380 -4.11 -39.29 -9.91
C ARG A 380 -3.21 -38.39 -9.06
N TYR A 381 -1.96 -38.81 -8.85
CA TYR A 381 -0.98 -38.13 -8.01
C TYR A 381 0.06 -37.39 -8.86
N ASP A 382 0.32 -36.13 -8.54
CA ASP A 382 1.33 -35.32 -9.22
C ASP A 382 2.75 -35.72 -8.80
N CYS A 383 2.90 -36.24 -7.58
CA CYS A 383 4.18 -36.69 -7.05
C CYS A 383 4.05 -37.95 -6.18
N LEU A 384 4.95 -38.92 -6.39
CA LEU A 384 5.15 -40.06 -5.50
C LEU A 384 6.36 -39.82 -4.58
N LEU A 385 6.21 -40.07 -3.28
CA LEU A 385 7.29 -40.04 -2.29
C LEU A 385 7.51 -41.46 -1.72
N LEU A 386 8.62 -42.09 -2.05
CA LEU A 386 8.96 -43.44 -1.61
C LEU A 386 9.84 -43.42 -0.36
N GLY A 387 9.39 -44.09 0.70
CA GLY A 387 10.18 -44.34 1.90
C GLY A 387 11.33 -45.33 1.69
N ALA A 388 12.19 -45.45 2.70
CA ALA A 388 13.33 -46.36 2.66
C ALA A 388 12.95 -47.78 3.14
N PHE A 389 12.87 -48.73 2.21
CA PHE A 389 12.62 -50.15 2.48
C PHE A 389 13.21 -51.04 1.37
N PRO A 390 13.46 -52.35 1.62
CA PRO A 390 14.18 -53.19 0.68
C PRO A 390 13.34 -53.66 -0.51
N ALA A 391 14.02 -53.97 -1.63
CA ALA A 391 13.40 -54.36 -2.90
C ALA A 391 12.55 -55.63 -2.79
N GLU A 392 12.91 -56.55 -1.88
CA GLU A 392 12.19 -57.80 -1.61
C GLU A 392 10.74 -57.60 -1.12
N LEU A 393 10.43 -56.42 -0.55
CA LEU A 393 9.09 -56.13 -0.06
C LEU A 393 8.15 -55.61 -1.14
N TRP A 394 8.64 -55.31 -2.34
CA TRP A 394 7.80 -54.87 -3.46
C TRP A 394 7.16 -56.05 -4.19
N GLN A 395 5.97 -55.82 -4.75
CA GLN A 395 5.40 -56.70 -5.75
C GLN A 395 5.86 -56.29 -7.15
N ALA A 396 6.00 -57.26 -8.06
CA ALA A 396 6.50 -57.01 -9.42
C ALA A 396 5.64 -56.00 -10.20
N ASP A 397 4.32 -56.05 -10.04
CA ASP A 397 3.40 -55.13 -10.72
C ASP A 397 3.42 -53.71 -10.13
N GLU A 398 3.71 -53.56 -8.83
CA GLU A 398 3.90 -52.25 -8.20
C GLU A 398 5.15 -51.56 -8.75
N MET A 399 6.26 -52.31 -8.91
CA MET A 399 7.48 -51.75 -9.50
C MET A 399 7.25 -51.30 -10.94
N ARG A 400 6.51 -52.08 -11.74
CA ARG A 400 6.16 -51.72 -13.11
C ARG A 400 5.29 -50.46 -13.15
N ALA A 401 4.27 -50.38 -12.29
CA ALA A 401 3.38 -49.22 -12.23
C ALA A 401 4.15 -47.94 -11.90
N VAL A 402 5.09 -47.97 -10.94
CA VAL A 402 5.95 -46.82 -10.62
C VAL A 402 6.85 -46.46 -11.80
N LEU A 403 7.46 -47.44 -12.45
CA LEU A 403 8.33 -47.21 -13.62
C LEU A 403 7.55 -46.55 -14.77
N ASP A 404 6.35 -47.03 -15.06
CA ASP A 404 5.47 -46.51 -16.12
C ASP A 404 4.97 -45.10 -15.77
N TYR A 405 4.60 -44.87 -14.52
CA TYR A 405 4.19 -43.56 -14.02
C TYR A 405 5.29 -42.49 -14.23
N VAL A 406 6.52 -42.77 -13.79
CA VAL A 406 7.63 -41.82 -13.98
C VAL A 406 7.96 -41.67 -15.46
N SER A 407 8.02 -42.76 -16.22
CA SER A 407 8.26 -42.71 -17.68
C SER A 407 7.23 -41.82 -18.40
N GLY A 408 5.98 -41.86 -17.94
CA GLY A 408 4.85 -41.12 -18.50
C GLY A 408 4.81 -39.63 -18.15
N GLY A 409 5.62 -39.15 -17.20
CA GLY A 409 5.65 -37.74 -16.80
C GLY A 409 5.58 -37.49 -15.29
N GLY A 410 5.31 -38.52 -14.49
CA GLY A 410 5.15 -38.41 -13.05
C GLY A 410 6.42 -37.98 -12.31
N GLY A 411 6.24 -37.29 -11.19
CA GLY A 411 7.32 -36.90 -10.28
C GLY A 411 7.59 -37.98 -9.23
N LEU A 412 8.86 -38.31 -9.01
CA LEU A 412 9.27 -39.26 -7.97
C LEU A 412 10.29 -38.62 -7.03
N ILE A 413 10.05 -38.75 -5.72
CA ILE A 413 11.02 -38.48 -4.67
C ILE A 413 11.31 -39.79 -3.94
N TRP A 414 12.57 -40.17 -3.79
CA TRP A 414 12.95 -41.47 -3.21
C TRP A 414 13.97 -41.33 -2.08
N LEU A 415 13.59 -41.77 -0.88
CA LEU A 415 14.43 -41.73 0.33
C LEU A 415 15.41 -42.90 0.42
N GLY A 416 16.64 -42.57 0.79
CA GLY A 416 17.70 -43.49 1.13
C GLY A 416 17.67 -43.96 2.57
N GLY A 417 18.58 -44.87 2.92
CA GLY A 417 18.64 -45.50 4.23
C GLY A 417 19.42 -46.82 4.17
N GLU A 418 19.45 -47.51 5.30
CA GLU A 418 20.18 -48.77 5.47
C GLU A 418 19.75 -49.86 4.48
N GLU A 419 18.44 -49.95 4.25
CA GLU A 419 17.77 -50.96 3.41
C GLU A 419 17.25 -50.37 2.10
N ALA A 420 17.74 -49.19 1.69
CA ALA A 420 17.43 -48.59 0.39
C ALA A 420 18.61 -48.74 -0.58
N PHE A 421 18.36 -48.61 -1.88
CA PHE A 421 19.37 -48.65 -2.94
C PHE A 421 20.23 -49.93 -2.89
N GLU A 422 21.56 -49.84 -2.73
CA GLU A 422 22.45 -51.00 -2.68
C GLU A 422 22.10 -51.95 -1.53
N GLY A 423 21.95 -51.41 -0.31
CA GLY A 423 21.61 -52.19 0.88
C GLY A 423 20.19 -52.78 0.84
N GLY A 424 19.34 -52.27 -0.05
CA GLY A 424 18.00 -52.79 -0.33
C GLY A 424 17.93 -53.79 -1.47
N GLY A 425 19.02 -54.06 -2.19
CA GLY A 425 19.04 -54.98 -3.33
C GLY A 425 18.36 -54.46 -4.59
N TYR A 426 18.27 -53.14 -4.79
CA TYR A 426 17.55 -52.54 -5.93
C TYR A 426 18.26 -52.72 -7.28
N GLU A 427 19.53 -53.12 -7.32
CA GLU A 427 20.29 -53.34 -8.57
C GLU A 427 19.65 -54.39 -9.47
N ALA A 428 19.07 -55.44 -8.89
CA ALA A 428 18.39 -56.50 -9.63
C ALA A 428 16.88 -56.21 -9.87
N SER A 429 16.39 -55.03 -9.45
CA SER A 429 14.96 -54.68 -9.49
C SER A 429 14.56 -53.94 -10.77
N ALA A 430 13.26 -53.94 -11.09
CA ALA A 430 12.73 -53.16 -12.20
C ALA A 430 12.84 -51.63 -11.99
N LEU A 431 13.05 -51.18 -10.75
CA LEU A 431 13.21 -49.77 -10.40
C LEU A 431 14.66 -49.27 -10.52
N ALA A 432 15.63 -50.16 -10.78
CA ALA A 432 17.05 -49.79 -10.93
C ALA A 432 17.29 -48.60 -11.88
N PRO A 433 16.61 -48.47 -13.04
CA PRO A 433 16.81 -47.34 -13.95
C PRO A 433 16.43 -45.97 -13.37
N LEU A 434 15.59 -45.93 -12.33
CA LEU A 434 15.17 -44.70 -11.66
C LEU A 434 16.21 -44.17 -10.68
N ILE A 435 17.25 -44.95 -10.35
CA ILE A 435 18.30 -44.54 -9.41
C ILE A 435 19.34 -43.68 -10.16
N PRO A 436 19.64 -42.46 -9.68
CA PRO A 436 20.50 -41.52 -10.41
C PRO A 436 22.01 -41.74 -10.24
N TRP A 437 22.43 -42.95 -9.86
CA TRP A 437 23.83 -43.35 -9.78
C TRP A 437 23.98 -44.85 -10.04
N ARG A 438 25.21 -45.26 -10.32
CA ARG A 438 25.57 -46.67 -10.50
C ARG A 438 25.83 -47.33 -9.16
N MET A 439 25.12 -48.43 -8.93
CA MET A 439 25.30 -49.31 -7.78
C MET A 439 26.50 -50.24 -8.03
N HIS A 440 27.17 -50.66 -6.94
CA HIS A 440 28.38 -51.47 -6.99
C HIS A 440 28.25 -52.71 -6.09
N GLY A 441 27.23 -53.52 -6.34
CA GLY A 441 26.91 -54.71 -5.55
C GLY A 441 25.87 -54.46 -4.45
N SER A 442 25.66 -55.50 -3.62
CA SER A 442 24.55 -55.58 -2.67
C SER A 442 24.90 -55.21 -1.23
N GLU A 443 26.14 -54.77 -0.96
CA GLU A 443 26.52 -54.33 0.39
C GLU A 443 25.98 -52.92 0.66
N SER A 444 25.48 -52.69 1.88
CA SER A 444 24.97 -51.38 2.27
C SER A 444 26.08 -50.32 2.20
N THR A 445 25.79 -49.24 1.46
CA THR A 445 26.67 -48.07 1.31
C THR A 445 26.44 -47.03 2.40
N LEU A 446 25.63 -47.34 3.42
CA LEU A 446 25.25 -46.40 4.47
C LEU A 446 26.46 -46.05 5.34
N VAL A 447 26.74 -44.75 5.45
CA VAL A 447 27.69 -44.19 6.41
C VAL A 447 26.92 -43.54 7.54
N ARG A 448 27.31 -43.84 8.77
CA ARG A 448 26.81 -43.20 10.00
C ARG A 448 27.86 -42.21 10.49
N GLU A 449 27.80 -40.99 9.98
CA GLU A 449 28.74 -39.90 10.25
C GLU A 449 27.95 -38.59 10.22
N GLU A 450 28.19 -37.71 11.20
CA GLU A 450 27.62 -36.36 11.19
C GLU A 450 28.32 -35.51 10.13
N ALA A 451 27.56 -35.10 9.10
CA ALA A 451 28.10 -34.33 7.99
C ALA A 451 27.23 -33.10 7.71
N PRO A 452 27.77 -31.87 7.82
CA PRO A 452 27.07 -30.64 7.45
C PRO A 452 26.69 -30.62 5.98
N ILE A 453 25.50 -30.14 5.67
CA ILE A 453 25.04 -30.07 4.27
C ILE A 453 25.44 -28.74 3.61
N SER A 454 25.57 -28.78 2.29
CA SER A 454 25.73 -27.61 1.43
C SER A 454 25.00 -27.79 0.11
N ILE A 455 24.57 -26.68 -0.47
CA ILE A 455 23.98 -26.64 -1.81
C ILE A 455 25.07 -26.12 -2.77
N PRO A 456 25.44 -26.87 -3.81
CA PRO A 456 26.38 -26.38 -4.82
C PRO A 456 25.87 -25.10 -5.47
N ALA A 457 26.75 -24.13 -5.73
CA ALA A 457 26.37 -22.84 -6.32
C ALA A 457 25.65 -23.00 -7.67
N ALA A 458 26.06 -23.98 -8.47
CA ALA A 458 25.43 -24.32 -9.75
C ALA A 458 23.97 -24.83 -9.61
N SER A 459 23.59 -25.29 -8.42
CA SER A 459 22.26 -25.86 -8.13
C SER A 459 21.41 -24.96 -7.24
N ALA A 460 21.95 -23.85 -6.73
CA ALA A 460 21.24 -22.93 -5.85
C ALA A 460 19.99 -22.28 -6.49
N ALA A 461 19.92 -22.28 -7.83
CA ALA A 461 18.79 -21.80 -8.61
C ALA A 461 17.70 -22.86 -8.86
N ASP A 462 17.97 -24.12 -8.51
CA ASP A 462 17.05 -25.22 -8.79
C ASP A 462 15.73 -25.10 -7.99
N PRO A 463 14.55 -25.34 -8.59
CA PRO A 463 13.26 -25.37 -7.89
C PRO A 463 13.23 -26.10 -6.55
N ALA A 464 13.91 -27.24 -6.44
CA ALA A 464 13.86 -28.07 -5.25
C ALA A 464 14.72 -27.54 -4.09
N VAL A 465 15.65 -26.60 -4.34
CA VAL A 465 16.55 -26.06 -3.32
C VAL A 465 16.72 -24.53 -3.36
N ALA A 466 15.88 -23.83 -4.14
CA ALA A 466 15.98 -22.40 -4.34
C ALA A 466 15.80 -21.63 -3.03
N GLY A 467 16.75 -20.72 -2.74
CA GLY A 467 16.76 -19.90 -1.53
C GLY A 467 17.16 -20.64 -0.25
N LEU A 468 17.30 -21.97 -0.27
CA LEU A 468 17.67 -22.75 0.91
C LEU A 468 19.13 -22.53 1.34
N ALA A 469 20.01 -22.13 0.42
CA ALA A 469 21.41 -21.81 0.73
C ALA A 469 21.52 -20.66 1.75
N ALA A 470 20.65 -19.66 1.67
CA ALA A 470 20.65 -18.53 2.62
C ALA A 470 20.34 -18.98 4.06
N ILE A 471 19.42 -19.95 4.21
CA ILE A 471 19.06 -20.54 5.51
C ILE A 471 20.23 -21.34 6.08
N LEU A 472 21.00 -22.04 5.23
CA LEU A 472 22.23 -22.72 5.66
C LEU A 472 23.29 -21.74 6.15
N GLU A 473 23.46 -20.58 5.50
CA GLU A 473 24.40 -19.56 5.96
C GLU A 473 23.94 -18.88 7.26
N GLU A 474 22.64 -18.65 7.42
CA GLU A 474 22.06 -18.13 8.66
C GLU A 474 22.28 -19.10 9.83
N ALA A 475 21.96 -20.39 9.61
CA ALA A 475 22.16 -21.44 10.58
C ALA A 475 23.64 -21.59 11.02
N ARG A 476 24.61 -21.25 10.16
CA ARG A 476 26.04 -21.23 10.49
C ARG A 476 26.46 -20.01 11.32
N ARG A 477 25.77 -18.87 11.20
CA ARG A 477 26.14 -17.62 11.90
C ARG A 477 25.76 -17.64 13.37
N ASP A 478 24.77 -18.43 13.77
CA ASP A 478 24.23 -18.51 15.14
C ASP A 478 25.10 -19.34 16.12
N GLY A 479 26.38 -19.55 15.83
CA GLY A 479 27.30 -20.35 16.65
C GLY A 479 27.27 -21.84 16.29
N GLY A 480 28.35 -22.57 16.61
CA GLY A 480 28.64 -23.91 16.07
C GLY A 480 27.57 -25.00 16.24
N ASP A 481 26.61 -24.82 17.16
CA ASP A 481 25.49 -25.74 17.42
C ASP A 481 24.32 -25.60 16.41
N GLY A 482 24.37 -24.62 15.50
CA GLY A 482 23.32 -24.35 14.51
C GLY A 482 23.46 -25.07 13.16
N GLN A 483 24.56 -25.78 12.90
CA GLN A 483 24.77 -26.43 11.60
C GLN A 483 23.75 -27.54 11.33
N ILE A 484 23.13 -27.49 10.14
CA ILE A 484 22.25 -28.56 9.66
C ILE A 484 23.12 -29.72 9.17
N VAL A 485 23.10 -30.83 9.91
CA VAL A 485 23.90 -32.02 9.63
C VAL A 485 23.03 -33.24 9.32
N LEU A 486 23.51 -34.14 8.48
CA LEU A 486 22.96 -35.49 8.35
C LEU A 486 23.68 -36.43 9.30
N SER A 487 22.97 -37.30 10.03
CA SER A 487 23.59 -38.33 10.87
C SER A 487 23.91 -39.62 10.12
N ALA A 488 23.22 -39.90 9.00
CA ALA A 488 23.53 -41.04 8.15
C ALA A 488 23.07 -40.83 6.70
N PHE A 489 23.82 -41.37 5.73
CA PHE A 489 23.51 -41.27 4.30
C PHE A 489 24.20 -42.39 3.50
N ASN A 490 23.62 -42.79 2.36
CA ASN A 490 24.21 -43.74 1.42
C ASN A 490 25.32 -43.06 0.61
N LEU A 491 26.47 -43.73 0.46
CA LEU A 491 27.58 -43.21 -0.34
C LEU A 491 27.30 -43.32 -1.84
N VAL A 492 27.02 -42.18 -2.46
CA VAL A 492 26.90 -42.06 -3.92
C VAL A 492 28.29 -41.83 -4.52
N ARG A 493 28.72 -42.74 -5.40
CA ARG A 493 30.05 -42.69 -6.06
C ARG A 493 29.95 -42.22 -7.49
N ASP A 494 29.36 -43.03 -8.36
CA ASP A 494 29.33 -42.80 -9.80
C ASP A 494 27.94 -42.37 -10.25
N LEU A 495 27.75 -41.07 -10.44
CA LEU A 495 26.49 -40.50 -10.90
C LEU A 495 26.11 -40.99 -12.30
N ALA A 496 24.81 -41.13 -12.56
CA ALA A 496 24.31 -41.37 -13.90
C ALA A 496 24.60 -40.15 -14.81
N PRO A 497 24.73 -40.32 -16.14
CA PRO A 497 25.12 -39.23 -17.04
C PRO A 497 24.19 -38.01 -17.02
N ALA A 498 22.90 -38.21 -16.75
CA ALA A 498 21.89 -37.15 -16.68
C ALA A 498 21.61 -36.66 -15.25
N ALA A 499 22.34 -37.17 -14.25
CA ALA A 499 22.13 -36.83 -12.86
C ALA A 499 22.77 -35.49 -12.50
N ARG A 500 22.09 -34.71 -11.66
CA ARG A 500 22.54 -33.43 -11.15
C ARG A 500 22.47 -33.40 -9.64
N VAL A 501 23.55 -32.94 -9.02
CA VAL A 501 23.66 -32.85 -7.56
C VAL A 501 23.02 -31.55 -7.08
N LEU A 502 22.02 -31.64 -6.23
CA LEU A 502 21.33 -30.49 -5.63
C LEU A 502 21.83 -30.19 -4.21
N MET A 503 22.31 -31.22 -3.50
CA MET A 503 22.82 -31.10 -2.14
C MET A 503 23.96 -32.08 -1.91
N GLU A 504 24.96 -31.64 -1.14
CA GLU A 504 26.13 -32.42 -0.75
C GLU A 504 26.24 -32.49 0.77
N ALA A 505 26.72 -33.62 1.28
CA ALA A 505 27.23 -33.75 2.64
C ALA A 505 28.74 -33.46 2.66
N ASN A 506 29.17 -32.56 3.54
CA ASN A 506 30.57 -32.17 3.72
C ASN A 506 31.22 -33.06 4.76
N ARG A 507 31.98 -34.05 4.30
CA ARG A 507 32.69 -35.00 5.17
C ARG A 507 34.16 -34.58 5.31
N PRO A 508 34.88 -35.05 6.34
CA PRO A 508 36.32 -34.84 6.46
C PRO A 508 37.10 -35.41 5.26
N ARG A 509 36.57 -36.47 4.62
CA ARG A 509 37.17 -37.13 3.46
C ARG A 509 36.70 -36.57 2.10
N GLY A 510 36.02 -35.42 2.10
CA GLY A 510 35.51 -34.77 0.90
C GLY A 510 33.98 -34.66 0.88
N ARG A 511 33.44 -34.10 -0.21
CA ARG A 511 31.99 -33.94 -0.37
C ARG A 511 31.38 -35.17 -1.02
N THR A 512 30.15 -35.48 -0.64
CA THR A 512 29.39 -36.59 -1.23
C THR A 512 27.98 -36.12 -1.59
N PRO A 513 27.48 -36.41 -2.81
CA PRO A 513 26.11 -36.09 -3.19
C PRO A 513 25.09 -36.76 -2.26
N VAL A 514 24.08 -36.01 -1.82
CA VAL A 514 22.99 -36.53 -0.96
C VAL A 514 21.59 -36.21 -1.48
N LEU A 515 21.41 -35.18 -2.29
CA LEU A 515 20.18 -34.96 -3.06
C LEU A 515 20.54 -34.89 -4.54
N ILE A 516 20.02 -35.82 -5.32
CA ILE A 516 20.36 -35.98 -6.73
C ILE A 516 19.08 -36.00 -7.54
N ALA A 517 19.01 -35.14 -8.56
CA ALA A 517 17.91 -35.11 -9.52
C ALA A 517 18.33 -35.77 -10.83
N GLN A 518 17.43 -36.51 -11.47
CA GLN A 518 17.59 -36.94 -12.86
C GLN A 518 16.25 -36.92 -13.62
N PRO A 519 16.26 -36.62 -14.92
CA PRO A 519 15.12 -36.91 -15.79
C PRO A 519 15.05 -38.41 -16.07
N TYR A 520 13.84 -38.96 -16.17
CA TYR A 520 13.62 -40.33 -16.64
C TYR A 520 12.34 -40.41 -17.47
N GLY A 521 12.45 -40.82 -18.73
CA GLY A 521 11.36 -40.71 -19.70
C GLY A 521 10.89 -39.26 -19.82
N ARG A 522 9.61 -38.99 -19.54
CA ARG A 522 9.04 -37.64 -19.46
C ARG A 522 8.98 -37.09 -18.03
N GLY A 523 9.26 -37.93 -17.02
CA GLY A 523 9.16 -37.58 -15.60
C GLY A 523 10.48 -37.15 -14.99
N ARG A 524 10.44 -36.96 -13.66
CA ARG A 524 11.54 -36.42 -12.87
C ARG A 524 11.74 -37.27 -11.62
N VAL A 525 12.99 -37.58 -11.30
CA VAL A 525 13.35 -38.34 -10.12
C VAL A 525 14.28 -37.54 -9.24
N TYR A 526 13.94 -37.39 -7.96
CA TYR A 526 14.76 -36.81 -6.90
C TYR A 526 15.09 -37.91 -5.89
N ALA A 527 16.32 -38.41 -5.92
CA ALA A 527 16.79 -39.36 -4.92
C ALA A 527 17.50 -38.60 -3.79
N PHE A 528 16.98 -38.72 -2.58
CA PHE A 528 17.60 -38.21 -1.37
C PHE A 528 18.28 -39.36 -0.65
N ALA A 529 19.61 -39.44 -0.71
CA ALA A 529 20.43 -40.54 -0.20
C ALA A 529 20.50 -40.61 1.34
N SER A 530 19.44 -40.19 2.04
CA SER A 530 19.31 -40.24 3.49
C SER A 530 17.83 -40.32 3.90
N ASN A 531 17.57 -40.91 5.06
CA ASN A 531 16.31 -40.82 5.78
C ASN A 531 16.47 -40.15 7.16
N THR A 532 17.55 -39.41 7.40
CA THR A 532 17.80 -38.76 8.71
C THR A 532 17.39 -37.29 8.77
N SER A 533 16.93 -36.71 7.67
CA SER A 533 16.50 -35.29 7.61
C SER A 533 15.35 -34.94 8.55
N TRP A 534 14.55 -35.92 9.01
CA TRP A 534 13.47 -35.69 9.98
C TRP A 534 13.97 -35.07 11.30
N GLN A 535 15.26 -35.24 11.61
CA GLN A 535 15.89 -34.64 12.78
C GLN A 535 15.91 -33.12 12.70
N TRP A 536 16.02 -32.55 11.49
CA TRP A 536 16.04 -31.10 11.26
C TRP A 536 14.71 -30.44 11.67
N ALA A 537 13.60 -31.15 11.52
CA ALA A 537 12.28 -30.67 11.93
C ALA A 537 12.14 -30.45 13.45
N GLY A 538 13.00 -31.08 14.26
CA GLY A 538 13.07 -30.91 15.71
C GLY A 538 14.29 -30.11 16.19
N GLY A 539 15.09 -29.56 15.27
CA GLY A 539 16.31 -28.81 15.57
C GLY A 539 16.04 -27.33 15.83
N THR A 540 17.01 -26.48 15.46
CA THR A 540 16.89 -25.02 15.55
C THR A 540 15.75 -24.48 14.66
N PRO A 541 15.25 -23.25 14.90
CA PRO A 541 14.25 -22.63 14.03
C PRO A 541 14.66 -22.60 12.56
N ALA A 542 15.93 -22.29 12.27
CA ALA A 542 16.48 -22.33 10.91
C ALA A 542 16.47 -23.74 10.31
N ALA A 543 16.81 -24.78 11.09
CA ALA A 543 16.75 -26.17 10.64
C ALA A 543 15.32 -26.65 10.36
N ALA A 544 14.37 -26.26 11.21
CA ALA A 544 12.96 -26.58 11.01
C ALA A 544 12.38 -25.85 9.78
N ASP A 545 12.73 -24.58 9.56
CA ASP A 545 12.33 -23.82 8.36
C ASP A 545 12.96 -24.42 7.09
N PHE A 546 14.24 -24.77 7.13
CA PHE A 546 14.94 -25.46 6.05
C PHE A 546 14.25 -26.78 5.68
N TYR A 547 13.95 -27.62 6.66
CA TYR A 547 13.26 -28.90 6.45
C TYR A 547 11.91 -28.68 5.78
N ARG A 548 11.08 -27.79 6.34
CA ARG A 548 9.74 -27.52 5.82
C ARG A 548 9.79 -27.05 4.36
N ARG A 549 10.62 -26.04 4.07
CA ARG A 549 10.76 -25.49 2.71
C ARG A 549 11.34 -26.51 1.74
N LEU A 550 12.34 -27.29 2.14
CA LEU A 550 12.93 -28.33 1.29
C LEU A 550 11.88 -29.32 0.80
N TRP A 551 11.07 -29.87 1.70
CA TRP A 551 10.07 -30.88 1.31
C TRP A 551 8.93 -30.31 0.48
N GLN A 552 8.47 -29.10 0.80
CA GLN A 552 7.46 -28.40 -0.02
C GLN A 552 7.99 -28.09 -1.42
N GLN A 553 9.24 -27.60 -1.52
CA GLN A 553 9.89 -27.33 -2.80
C GLN A 553 10.14 -28.60 -3.61
N LEU A 554 10.57 -29.69 -2.96
CA LEU A 554 10.76 -30.98 -3.62
C LEU A 554 9.45 -31.52 -4.19
N ALA A 555 8.36 -31.48 -3.42
CA ALA A 555 7.03 -31.92 -3.88
C ALA A 555 6.58 -31.12 -5.12
N ARG A 556 6.67 -29.79 -5.08
CA ARG A 556 6.31 -28.91 -6.21
C ARG A 556 7.22 -29.13 -7.42
N ALA A 557 8.53 -29.23 -7.20
CA ALA A 557 9.51 -29.46 -8.27
C ALA A 557 9.34 -30.82 -8.96
N ALA A 558 8.91 -31.84 -8.21
CA ALA A 558 8.57 -33.16 -8.71
C ALA A 558 7.24 -33.16 -9.48
N ALA A 559 6.20 -32.51 -8.94
CA ALA A 559 4.90 -32.34 -9.58
C ALA A 559 4.94 -31.45 -10.83
N GLY A 560 5.90 -30.51 -10.89
CA GLY A 560 6.09 -29.63 -12.03
C GLY A 560 5.29 -28.33 -12.02
N ASP A 561 4.63 -28.02 -10.91
CA ASP A 561 3.98 -26.74 -10.63
C ASP A 561 5.00 -25.68 -10.22
N ASN A 562 5.19 -24.69 -11.08
CA ASN A 562 5.95 -23.47 -10.81
C ASN A 562 5.11 -22.29 -11.29
N ASP A 563 5.08 -21.19 -10.52
CA ASP A 563 4.48 -19.93 -10.97
C ASP A 563 5.43 -19.33 -12.05
N GLY A 564 5.12 -19.64 -13.31
CA GLY A 564 5.99 -19.48 -14.47
C GLY A 564 6.13 -20.77 -15.30
N GLY A 565 6.54 -20.66 -16.56
CA GLY A 565 6.70 -21.81 -17.44
C GLY A 565 8.09 -22.44 -17.35
N ARG A 566 8.58 -22.92 -18.50
CA ARG A 566 9.85 -23.64 -18.62
C ARG A 566 11.06 -22.73 -18.45
N HIS A 567 10.93 -21.45 -18.81
CA HIS A 567 12.02 -20.49 -18.95
C HIS A 567 11.88 -19.25 -18.07
N LEU A 568 10.66 -18.92 -17.62
CA LEU A 568 10.40 -17.82 -16.70
C LEU A 568 9.87 -18.35 -15.38
N ARG A 569 10.36 -17.78 -14.28
CA ARG A 569 9.80 -17.98 -12.95
C ARG A 569 9.53 -16.63 -12.31
N VAL A 570 8.35 -16.45 -11.73
CA VAL A 570 7.91 -15.17 -11.15
C VAL A 570 7.42 -15.37 -9.72
N VAL A 571 8.03 -14.70 -8.77
CA VAL A 571 7.66 -14.72 -7.34
C VAL A 571 7.18 -13.32 -6.94
N TRP A 572 5.95 -13.23 -6.45
CA TRP A 572 5.32 -11.96 -6.11
C TRP A 572 5.50 -11.57 -4.64
N GLU A 573 5.70 -10.29 -4.37
CA GLU A 573 5.78 -9.72 -3.03
C GLU A 573 4.52 -8.90 -2.71
N GLY A 574 3.68 -9.44 -1.82
CA GLY A 574 2.40 -8.84 -1.41
C GLY A 574 1.24 -9.23 -2.33
N ASN A 575 0.06 -9.49 -1.76
CA ASN A 575 -1.14 -9.96 -2.49
C ASN A 575 -2.28 -8.94 -2.52
N ARG A 576 -2.13 -7.77 -1.89
CA ARG A 576 -3.15 -6.72 -1.82
C ARG A 576 -2.60 -5.45 -2.44
N LEU A 577 -3.12 -5.07 -3.60
CA LEU A 577 -2.69 -3.89 -4.34
C LEU A 577 -3.71 -2.76 -4.14
N ARG A 578 -3.23 -1.62 -3.66
CA ARG A 578 -4.02 -0.41 -3.45
C ARG A 578 -3.55 0.73 -4.35
N PRO A 579 -4.40 1.73 -4.63
CA PRO A 579 -4.00 2.96 -5.29
C PRO A 579 -2.86 3.64 -4.52
N ALA A 580 -1.90 4.22 -5.25
CA ALA A 580 -0.65 4.76 -4.73
C ALA A 580 0.23 3.75 -3.94
N GLY A 581 -0.12 2.46 -3.95
CA GLY A 581 0.66 1.37 -3.37
C GLY A 581 1.82 0.91 -4.26
N ARG A 582 2.73 0.14 -3.66
CA ARG A 582 3.85 -0.51 -4.35
C ARG A 582 3.77 -2.02 -4.17
N THR A 583 4.14 -2.75 -5.20
CA THR A 583 4.42 -4.19 -5.14
C THR A 583 5.68 -4.47 -5.94
N SER A 584 6.26 -5.64 -5.76
CA SER A 584 7.35 -6.08 -6.61
C SER A 584 7.24 -7.56 -6.94
N ALA A 585 7.82 -7.93 -8.08
CA ALA A 585 7.96 -9.31 -8.50
C ALA A 585 9.44 -9.62 -8.70
N ARG A 586 9.89 -10.76 -8.20
CA ARG A 586 11.20 -11.35 -8.48
C ARG A 586 11.05 -12.34 -9.62
N VAL A 587 11.77 -12.06 -10.70
CA VAL A 587 11.74 -12.82 -11.95
C VAL A 587 13.08 -13.52 -12.10
N GLN A 588 13.04 -14.80 -12.43
CA GLN A 588 14.22 -15.60 -12.71
C GLN A 588 14.10 -16.23 -14.10
N VAL A 589 15.19 -16.20 -14.86
CA VAL A 589 15.28 -16.93 -16.14
C VAL A 589 15.93 -18.28 -15.86
N VAL A 590 15.23 -19.36 -16.20
CA VAL A 590 15.67 -20.74 -15.98
C VAL A 590 15.96 -21.41 -17.33
N ASP A 591 17.06 -22.17 -17.42
CA ASP A 591 17.45 -22.92 -18.62
C ASP A 591 17.52 -22.12 -19.94
N ALA A 592 17.67 -20.79 -19.84
CA ALA A 592 17.77 -19.89 -20.98
C ALA A 592 18.81 -18.77 -20.77
N PRO A 593 20.10 -19.10 -20.54
CA PRO A 593 21.15 -18.09 -20.36
C PRO A 593 21.23 -17.17 -21.59
N GLY A 594 21.38 -15.86 -21.34
CA GLY A 594 21.43 -14.82 -22.38
C GLY A 594 20.07 -14.38 -22.94
N ALA A 595 18.95 -14.93 -22.46
CA ALA A 595 17.64 -14.40 -22.82
C ALA A 595 17.45 -12.97 -22.27
N GLN A 596 16.90 -12.10 -23.10
CA GLN A 596 16.54 -10.74 -22.71
C GLN A 596 15.14 -10.75 -22.09
N LEU A 597 14.96 -10.03 -20.98
CA LEU A 597 13.67 -9.87 -20.35
C LEU A 597 13.01 -8.56 -20.76
N SER A 598 11.72 -8.61 -21.03
CA SER A 598 10.87 -7.43 -21.24
C SER A 598 9.65 -7.52 -20.34
N ALA A 599 9.45 -6.53 -19.47
CA ALA A 599 8.32 -6.46 -18.57
C ALA A 599 7.44 -5.25 -18.93
N SER A 600 6.13 -5.43 -18.92
CA SER A 600 5.16 -4.36 -19.18
C SER A 600 3.94 -4.48 -18.29
N LEU A 601 3.39 -3.34 -17.90
CA LEU A 601 2.09 -3.22 -17.24
C LEU A 601 1.13 -2.53 -18.20
N THR A 602 -0.06 -3.09 -18.38
CA THR A 602 -1.14 -2.43 -19.13
C THR A 602 -2.23 -2.02 -18.15
N ASP A 603 -2.52 -0.72 -18.09
CA ASP A 603 -3.59 -0.15 -17.26
C ASP A 603 -4.57 0.66 -18.13
N ALA A 604 -5.54 1.33 -17.51
CA ALA A 604 -6.54 2.15 -18.20
C ALA A 604 -5.95 3.35 -18.98
N ARG A 605 -4.70 3.76 -18.69
CA ARG A 605 -3.97 4.83 -19.40
C ARG A 605 -3.13 4.28 -20.56
N GLY A 606 -2.93 2.97 -20.63
CA GLY A 606 -2.24 2.26 -21.70
C GLY A 606 -1.14 1.33 -21.21
N ARG A 607 -0.30 0.88 -22.15
CA ARG A 607 0.83 -0.02 -21.86
C ARG A 607 2.07 0.78 -21.50
N GLN A 608 2.67 0.50 -20.35
CA GLN A 608 3.95 1.04 -19.89
C GLN A 608 5.00 -0.06 -19.75
N SER A 609 6.24 0.22 -20.15
CA SER A 609 7.37 -0.68 -19.92
C SER A 609 7.85 -0.54 -18.48
N LEU A 610 8.09 -1.65 -17.80
CA LEU A 610 8.58 -1.65 -16.43
C LEU A 610 10.11 -1.88 -16.43
N PRO A 611 10.88 -1.14 -15.61
CA PRO A 611 12.31 -1.38 -15.48
C PRO A 611 12.57 -2.70 -14.72
N LEU A 612 13.49 -3.51 -15.24
CA LEU A 612 13.99 -4.72 -14.61
C LEU A 612 15.35 -4.41 -13.95
N ALA A 613 15.40 -4.42 -12.62
CA ALA A 613 16.65 -4.21 -11.88
C ALA A 613 17.25 -5.57 -11.49
N PRO A 614 18.53 -5.86 -11.75
CA PRO A 614 19.16 -7.09 -11.26
C PRO A 614 19.19 -7.11 -9.73
N GLU A 615 18.87 -8.25 -9.11
CA GLU A 615 18.90 -8.40 -7.66
C GLU A 615 20.36 -8.40 -7.15
N PRO A 616 20.74 -7.53 -6.20
CA PRO A 616 22.10 -7.48 -5.69
C PRO A 616 22.56 -8.82 -5.08
N GLY A 617 23.68 -9.34 -5.57
CA GLY A 617 24.28 -10.58 -5.03
C GLY A 617 23.68 -11.89 -5.52
N VAL A 618 22.64 -11.86 -6.38
CA VAL A 618 22.03 -13.08 -6.93
C VAL A 618 21.96 -13.00 -8.46
N PRO A 619 22.91 -13.60 -9.21
CA PRO A 619 22.91 -13.55 -10.66
C PRO A 619 21.71 -14.30 -11.25
N GLY A 620 21.12 -13.74 -12.33
CA GLY A 620 19.99 -14.35 -13.02
C GLY A 620 18.63 -14.14 -12.35
N ILE A 621 18.55 -13.25 -11.36
CA ILE A 621 17.30 -12.77 -10.77
C ILE A 621 17.17 -11.27 -11.03
N TRP A 622 15.99 -10.86 -11.45
CA TRP A 622 15.59 -9.48 -11.67
C TRP A 622 14.42 -9.14 -10.79
N ARG A 623 14.39 -7.92 -10.27
CA ARG A 623 13.27 -7.35 -9.54
C ARG A 623 12.56 -6.34 -10.43
N VAL A 624 11.25 -6.45 -10.50
CA VAL A 624 10.36 -5.48 -11.12
C VAL A 624 9.56 -4.81 -10.04
N GLU A 625 9.74 -3.51 -9.88
CA GLU A 625 8.89 -2.71 -8.98
C GLU A 625 7.75 -2.07 -9.77
N MET A 626 6.56 -2.13 -9.20
CA MET A 626 5.35 -1.56 -9.77
C MET A 626 4.72 -0.60 -8.77
N SER A 627 4.24 0.53 -9.29
CA SER A 627 3.43 1.49 -8.54
C SER A 627 2.16 1.77 -9.34
N PHE A 628 1.03 1.77 -8.65
CA PHE A 628 -0.27 1.92 -9.29
C PHE A 628 -0.83 3.30 -9.00
N ARG A 629 -1.12 4.06 -10.05
CA ARG A 629 -1.67 5.43 -9.93
C ARG A 629 -3.19 5.46 -9.99
N THR A 630 -3.80 4.41 -10.50
CA THR A 630 -5.25 4.29 -10.70
C THR A 630 -5.74 2.94 -10.21
N ARG A 631 -7.01 2.90 -9.82
CA ARG A 631 -7.74 1.67 -9.53
C ARG A 631 -7.97 0.88 -10.82
N GLY A 632 -8.32 -0.40 -10.65
CA GLY A 632 -8.78 -1.27 -11.74
C GLY A 632 -7.88 -2.46 -11.99
N GLU A 633 -8.23 -3.22 -13.01
CA GLU A 633 -7.46 -4.37 -13.48
C GLU A 633 -6.24 -3.87 -14.27
N ASN A 634 -5.06 -4.37 -13.89
CA ASN A 634 -3.80 -4.07 -14.53
C ASN A 634 -3.21 -5.38 -15.03
N HIS A 635 -2.89 -5.48 -16.32
CA HIS A 635 -2.32 -6.70 -16.88
C HIS A 635 -0.80 -6.61 -16.86
N PHE A 636 -0.18 -7.39 -15.99
CA PHE A 636 1.26 -7.57 -15.97
C PHE A 636 1.65 -8.65 -16.98
N ARG A 637 2.62 -8.34 -17.83
CA ARG A 637 3.18 -9.26 -18.82
C ARG A 637 4.70 -9.21 -18.77
N ILE A 638 5.33 -10.36 -18.73
CA ILE A 638 6.78 -10.51 -18.85
C ILE A 638 7.15 -11.56 -19.88
N GLU A 639 8.12 -11.22 -20.72
CA GLU A 639 8.57 -12.01 -21.86
C GLU A 639 10.05 -12.30 -21.74
N ALA A 640 10.42 -13.58 -21.91
CA ALA A 640 11.79 -13.99 -22.16
C ALA A 640 11.99 -14.03 -23.68
N LEU A 641 12.98 -13.30 -24.18
CA LEU A 641 13.27 -13.17 -25.61
C LEU A 641 14.64 -13.76 -25.92
N ARG A 642 14.76 -14.49 -27.03
CA ARG A 642 16.05 -14.89 -27.62
C ARG A 642 16.06 -14.49 -29.08
N ASP A 643 17.09 -13.75 -29.47
CA ASP A 643 17.25 -13.21 -30.84
C ASP A 643 16.00 -12.47 -31.36
N GLY A 644 15.27 -11.81 -30.45
CA GLY A 644 14.05 -11.05 -30.77
C GLY A 644 12.75 -11.87 -30.83
N ALA A 645 12.79 -13.19 -30.63
CA ALA A 645 11.59 -14.04 -30.57
C ALA A 645 11.23 -14.40 -29.11
N PRO A 646 9.94 -14.43 -28.73
CA PRO A 646 9.51 -14.83 -27.39
C PRO A 646 9.75 -16.33 -27.19
N LEU A 647 10.62 -16.67 -26.24
CA LEU A 647 10.79 -18.02 -25.70
C LEU A 647 9.59 -18.41 -24.83
N GLU A 648 9.14 -17.46 -24.01
CA GLU A 648 8.06 -17.67 -23.07
C GLU A 648 7.44 -16.33 -22.65
N THR A 649 6.14 -16.35 -22.39
CA THR A 649 5.38 -15.21 -21.90
C THR A 649 4.65 -15.63 -20.63
N TYR A 650 4.82 -14.85 -19.57
CA TYR A 650 4.04 -14.95 -18.35
C TYR A 650 3.11 -13.74 -18.24
N GLU A 651 1.84 -13.98 -17.92
CA GLU A 651 0.82 -12.95 -17.74
C GLU A 651 0.12 -13.12 -16.40
N ARG A 652 -0.17 -11.99 -15.74
CA ARG A 652 -0.95 -11.96 -14.50
C ARG A 652 -1.84 -10.73 -14.47
N THR A 653 -3.11 -10.91 -14.15
CA THR A 653 -4.02 -9.80 -13.87
C THR A 653 -3.88 -9.35 -12.41
N LEU A 654 -3.58 -8.07 -12.23
CA LEU A 654 -3.38 -7.40 -10.96
C LEU A 654 -4.54 -6.44 -10.71
N LEU A 655 -5.43 -6.78 -9.78
CA LEU A 655 -6.51 -5.88 -9.40
C LEU A 655 -6.04 -4.88 -8.33
N VAL A 656 -5.98 -3.60 -8.70
CA VAL A 656 -5.66 -2.49 -7.78
C VAL A 656 -6.98 -1.91 -7.29
N ALA A 657 -7.26 -2.09 -6.01
CA ALA A 657 -8.47 -1.57 -5.41
C ALA A 657 -8.23 -1.27 -3.92
N PRO A 658 -9.01 -0.37 -3.31
CA PRO A 658 -8.99 -0.20 -1.87
C PRO A 658 -9.35 -1.51 -1.15
N PRO A 659 -8.91 -1.67 0.12
CA PRO A 659 -9.22 -2.85 0.91
C PRO A 659 -10.74 -3.02 1.17
N GLY A 660 -11.51 -1.93 1.18
CA GLY A 660 -12.97 -1.93 1.29
C GLY A 660 -13.66 -1.31 0.07
N ASP A 661 -14.99 -1.48 0.00
CA ASP A 661 -15.83 -0.74 -0.94
C ASP A 661 -16.06 0.69 -0.42
N GLU A 662 -16.31 1.62 -1.34
CA GLU A 662 -16.57 3.02 -1.01
C GLU A 662 -17.73 3.18 -0.01
N GLY A 663 -17.51 4.00 1.02
CA GLY A 663 -18.51 4.21 2.07
C GLY A 663 -18.61 3.00 3.00
N ALA A 664 -17.53 2.23 3.14
CA ALA A 664 -17.50 1.14 4.09
C ALA A 664 -17.62 1.61 5.53
N HIS A 665 -16.98 2.73 5.82
CA HIS A 665 -17.11 3.45 7.06
C HIS A 665 -17.78 4.79 6.76
N LEU A 666 -19.06 4.91 7.13
CA LEU A 666 -19.76 6.19 7.01
C LEU A 666 -19.34 7.17 8.10
N GLU A 667 -18.74 6.68 9.20
CA GLU A 667 -18.27 7.48 10.32
C GLU A 667 -17.15 8.45 9.91
N PRO A 668 -17.25 9.73 10.29
CA PRO A 668 -16.17 10.68 10.02
C PRO A 668 -14.87 10.26 10.74
N GLN A 669 -13.77 10.14 9.99
CA GLN A 669 -12.49 9.71 10.54
C GLN A 669 -11.71 10.86 11.21
N HIS A 670 -12.30 11.48 12.24
CA HIS A 670 -11.72 12.65 12.90
C HIS A 670 -10.29 12.38 13.42
N ALA A 671 -10.08 11.26 14.11
CA ALA A 671 -8.78 10.90 14.65
C ALA A 671 -7.72 10.58 13.59
N ALA A 672 -8.11 10.11 12.40
CA ALA A 672 -7.19 9.88 11.29
C ALA A 672 -6.75 11.19 10.65
N LEU A 673 -7.71 12.08 10.37
CA LEU A 673 -7.45 13.39 9.78
C LEU A 673 -6.68 14.32 10.74
N GLU A 674 -6.95 14.24 12.05
CA GLU A 674 -6.19 14.99 13.07
C GLU A 674 -4.73 14.54 13.11
N ARG A 675 -4.47 13.23 13.08
CA ARG A 675 -3.10 12.68 12.99
C ARG A 675 -2.39 13.13 11.72
N LEU A 676 -3.08 13.10 10.58
CA LEU A 676 -2.56 13.58 9.30
C LEU A 676 -2.21 15.07 9.35
N ALA A 677 -3.15 15.91 9.77
CA ALA A 677 -2.99 17.35 9.82
C ALA A 677 -1.86 17.77 10.79
N THR A 678 -1.82 17.17 11.97
CA THR A 678 -0.80 17.46 12.99
C THR A 678 0.61 17.07 12.52
N ARG A 679 0.74 15.91 11.85
CA ARG A 679 2.01 15.44 11.29
C ARG A 679 2.59 16.41 10.28
N GLU A 680 1.75 17.03 9.45
CA GLU A 680 2.17 18.00 8.45
C GLU A 680 2.19 19.46 8.97
N GLY A 681 2.04 19.67 10.28
CA GLY A 681 2.15 21.00 10.89
C GLY A 681 0.90 21.90 10.77
N GLY A 682 -0.26 21.30 10.52
CA GLY A 682 -1.58 21.95 10.59
C GLY A 682 -2.47 21.34 11.68
N ARG A 683 -3.79 21.36 11.48
CA ARG A 683 -4.80 20.94 12.48
C ARG A 683 -6.12 20.49 11.83
N ALA A 684 -6.84 19.57 12.48
CA ALA A 684 -8.21 19.20 12.10
C ALA A 684 -9.25 20.02 12.90
N TYR A 685 -10.38 20.32 12.26
CA TYR A 685 -11.49 21.11 12.79
C TYR A 685 -12.80 20.36 12.52
N ALA A 686 -13.72 20.41 13.49
CA ALA A 686 -15.09 19.98 13.23
C ALA A 686 -15.82 20.99 12.33
N GLU A 687 -16.91 20.55 11.68
CA GLU A 687 -17.76 21.42 10.85
C GLU A 687 -18.22 22.70 11.59
N THR A 688 -18.54 22.59 12.89
CA THR A 688 -18.95 23.72 13.75
C THR A 688 -17.82 24.73 14.00
N GLU A 689 -16.57 24.33 13.82
CA GLU A 689 -15.36 25.12 14.06
C GLU A 689 -14.81 25.78 12.80
N ALA A 690 -15.52 25.75 11.67
CA ALA A 690 -15.09 26.35 10.40
C ALA A 690 -14.64 27.83 10.53
N GLY A 691 -15.29 28.59 11.42
CA GLY A 691 -14.89 29.97 11.72
C GLY A 691 -13.52 30.08 12.41
N GLN A 692 -13.19 29.14 13.29
CA GLN A 692 -11.89 29.06 13.95
C GLN A 692 -10.79 28.65 12.97
N MET A 693 -11.09 27.70 12.08
CA MET A 693 -10.18 27.29 10.99
C MET A 693 -9.79 28.49 10.12
N ALA A 694 -10.76 29.32 9.74
CA ALA A 694 -10.51 30.53 8.95
C ALA A 694 -9.58 31.53 9.67
N GLU A 695 -9.76 31.74 10.98
CA GLU A 695 -8.90 32.63 11.77
C GLU A 695 -7.48 32.07 11.96
N ASP A 696 -7.35 30.76 12.15
CA ASP A 696 -6.05 30.11 12.29
C ASP A 696 -5.25 30.17 10.98
N LEU A 697 -5.91 29.91 9.86
CA LEU A 697 -5.36 30.10 8.51
C LEU A 697 -4.94 31.56 8.30
N ARG A 698 -5.80 32.52 8.63
CA ARG A 698 -5.49 33.95 8.52
C ARG A 698 -4.24 34.31 9.30
N ARG A 699 -4.11 33.83 10.55
CA ARG A 699 -2.91 34.04 11.39
C ARG A 699 -1.66 33.37 10.81
N ALA A 700 -1.78 32.16 10.26
CA ALA A 700 -0.66 31.45 9.64
C ALA A 700 -0.13 32.21 8.42
N LEU A 701 -1.03 32.75 7.60
CA LEU A 701 -0.73 33.47 6.36
C LEU A 701 -0.20 34.90 6.60
N GLN A 702 -0.58 35.54 7.71
CA GLN A 702 -0.21 36.91 8.05
C GLN A 702 1.16 37.09 8.74
N ARG A 703 1.97 36.03 8.88
CA ARG A 703 3.28 36.08 9.59
C ARG A 703 4.37 37.01 8.97
N GLY A 704 4.02 37.87 8.01
CA GLY A 704 4.88 38.94 7.50
C GLY A 704 4.15 40.27 7.40
N THR A 705 4.10 41.04 8.50
CA THR A 705 3.64 42.43 8.46
C THR A 705 4.82 43.35 8.13
N ARG A 706 4.67 44.20 7.11
CA ARG A 706 5.63 45.28 6.84
C ARG A 706 5.12 46.54 7.51
N THR A 707 5.90 47.10 8.42
CA THR A 707 5.63 48.42 8.99
C THR A 707 5.90 49.47 7.92
N GLU A 708 4.86 50.18 7.49
CA GLU A 708 4.99 51.30 6.56
C GLU A 708 4.83 52.61 7.34
N LEU A 709 5.81 53.49 7.20
CA LEU A 709 5.76 54.85 7.76
C LEU A 709 5.12 55.76 6.71
N VAL A 710 3.87 56.15 6.93
CA VAL A 710 3.16 57.07 6.03
C VAL A 710 3.36 58.50 6.55
N SER A 711 3.98 59.35 5.71
CA SER A 711 4.14 60.79 6.01
C SER A 711 2.79 61.50 6.03
N LEU A 712 2.57 62.32 7.05
CA LEU A 712 1.40 63.20 7.16
C LEU A 712 1.47 64.39 6.19
N VAL A 713 2.68 64.75 5.75
CA VAL A 713 2.93 65.91 4.87
C VAL A 713 2.60 65.56 3.42
N SER A 714 2.91 64.34 2.99
CA SER A 714 2.60 63.86 1.64
C SER A 714 1.17 63.32 1.49
N TYR A 715 0.42 63.19 2.58
CA TYR A 715 -0.92 62.60 2.54
C TYR A 715 -1.97 63.54 1.92
N ARG A 716 -2.59 63.09 0.81
CA ARG A 716 -3.73 63.74 0.11
C ARG A 716 -3.52 65.20 -0.31
N HIS A 717 -2.28 65.67 -0.49
CA HIS A 717 -1.92 67.03 -0.97
C HIS A 717 -2.44 68.22 -0.12
N GLY A 718 -3.21 67.98 0.94
CA GLY A 718 -3.83 69.02 1.76
C GLY A 718 -2.82 69.92 2.46
N PHE A 719 -1.66 69.38 2.82
CA PHE A 719 -0.58 70.13 3.45
C PHE A 719 0.06 71.14 2.48
N ALA A 720 0.29 70.74 1.22
CA ALA A 720 0.79 71.63 0.17
C ALA A 720 -0.20 72.77 -0.12
N LEU A 721 -1.51 72.46 -0.17
CA LEU A 721 -2.56 73.47 -0.30
C LEU A 721 -2.58 74.45 0.88
N ALA A 722 -2.36 73.99 2.11
CA ALA A 722 -2.29 74.84 3.29
C ALA A 722 -1.10 75.83 3.23
N ILE A 723 0.06 75.39 2.74
CA ILE A 723 1.22 76.28 2.51
C ILE A 723 0.88 77.34 1.46
N ILE A 724 0.33 76.93 0.31
CA ILE A 724 -0.04 77.84 -0.78
C ILE A 724 -1.07 78.87 -0.30
N ALA A 725 -2.11 78.43 0.42
CA ALA A 725 -3.13 79.32 0.97
C ALA A 725 -2.54 80.35 1.95
N THR A 726 -1.60 79.94 2.80
CA THR A 726 -0.92 80.82 3.76
C THR A 726 -0.06 81.87 3.05
N LEU A 727 0.67 81.46 2.00
CA LEU A 727 1.47 82.37 1.18
C LEU A 727 0.59 83.36 0.40
N ALA A 728 -0.53 82.89 -0.17
CA ALA A 728 -1.50 83.72 -0.86
C ALA A 728 -2.16 84.74 0.08
N ALA A 729 -2.55 84.32 1.29
CA ALA A 729 -3.06 85.21 2.33
C ALA A 729 -2.03 86.29 2.72
N GLY A 730 -0.76 85.91 2.83
CA GLY A 730 0.33 86.85 3.14
C GLY A 730 0.60 87.85 2.01
N TRP A 731 0.40 87.48 0.75
CA TRP A 731 0.45 88.42 -0.38
C TRP A 731 -0.75 89.38 -0.37
N LEU A 732 -1.97 88.86 -0.16
CA LEU A 732 -3.20 89.65 -0.14
C LEU A 732 -3.19 90.68 1.00
N LEU A 733 -2.69 90.30 2.18
CA LEU A 733 -2.52 91.22 3.32
C LEU A 733 -1.54 92.36 3.00
N ARG A 734 -0.40 92.05 2.36
CA ARG A 734 0.59 93.06 1.96
C ARG A 734 0.00 94.04 0.93
N ARG A 735 -0.78 93.53 -0.02
CA ARG A 735 -1.46 94.35 -1.03
C ARG A 735 -2.53 95.26 -0.43
N ARG A 736 -3.36 94.75 0.50
CA ARG A 736 -4.41 95.55 1.16
C ARG A 736 -3.87 96.63 2.11
N LEU A 737 -2.68 96.42 2.66
CA LEU A 737 -2.03 97.38 3.57
C LEU A 737 -1.14 98.40 2.82
N SER A 738 -1.12 98.39 1.48
CA SER A 738 -0.28 99.25 0.62
C SER A 738 1.23 99.15 0.93
N LEU A 739 1.70 97.94 1.21
CA LEU A 739 3.08 97.61 1.57
C LEU A 739 3.87 96.93 0.44
N ALA A 740 3.43 97.12 -0.81
CA ALA A 740 4.07 96.55 -1.98
C ALA A 740 5.28 97.38 -2.42
#